data_AF-A0A5C5YVT3-F1
#
_entry.id   AF-A0A5C5YVT3-F1
#
_cell.length_a   1.000
_cell.length_b   1.000
_cell.length_c   1.000
_cell.angle_alpha   90.00
_cell.angle_beta   90.00
_cell.angle_gamma   90.00
#
_symmetry.space_group_name_H-M   'P 1'
#
loop_
_entity.id
_entity.type
_entity.pdbx_description
1 polymer ?
#
loop_
_entity_poly.entity_id
_entity_poly.type
_entity_poly.pdbx_seq_one_letter_code
_entity_poly.pdbx_strand_id
1 'polypeptide(L)'
;MRTRFLSYVVLACLTALTHFSVASAKELFDGQSLAGWQGHLDSDTAKTADVWSVRDGVLVCKGTPLGYLRTTEKYTNFQLKLDWRWAVDDESDAGRKANAKTPNSGVLLRITGDPIGFMPRCAEAQLQSGSAGDIWAFRGFPLTPGQDRIREVKDHAVLGDFSGVAAMAKAEKELGQWNSYDITMNDGKLTVKINGQLVNEATGLEVVSGYIGLQSEGAEIHFRNIEVTPLNEEPSEDWISLFDGKSFDGWKVNENRGTWSVQDGCLVTEGPRSHLFYEGPVAKHDFKNFEYQLQVKTRPGSNSGVYFHTKYQAEGFPGNGYEVQVHNTNRRDGRYRELKLTGSLYGIRNIYHSFAKDNQWFSMRVKVIGNRVQVWVNDYPTVDYLIPEDSRRGLQTGTFALQGHDPTSWVAYRDIKVRVLPDDATVESRASTDGYGIDPRVIDRTSRADIPLIDYHVHLRGGMTVEKAMDRQAVTGFNVGVLRNLGKGWPIENDEQLETFINRVDDRPVFIGLQVNDRDWYTEHSQELIGRLDFILADTMIMPMPNDDSEPVKLFVPEAFQIDDPQAWMDRYVAHNLKVLAEPITILANPTWLPEVVADQYDALWTDERMEKVIRAAVDNHVALEINAGSGYPHDAFIRKAKAMGAKFSFGSNNFDDKPHDMTRCIDAVKKYELKHSDMRVPEVIAGQ
;
A
#
# COMPACT_ATOMS: atom_id res chain seq x y z
N MET A 1 -50.12 -43.46 58.13
CA MET A 1 -49.57 -43.62 56.77
C MET A 1 -48.88 -42.32 56.40
N ARG A 2 -47.55 -42.32 56.25
CA ARG A 2 -46.74 -41.15 55.88
C ARG A 2 -46.57 -41.14 54.36
N THR A 3 -46.97 -40.06 53.68
CA THR A 3 -46.71 -39.86 52.25
C THR A 3 -45.78 -38.65 52.09
N ARG A 4 -44.59 -38.90 51.54
CA ARG A 4 -43.58 -37.90 51.20
C ARG A 4 -43.97 -37.22 49.88
N PHE A 5 -44.00 -35.89 49.84
CA PHE A 5 -44.03 -35.12 48.59
C PHE A 5 -42.60 -34.69 48.24
N LEU A 6 -42.13 -35.15 47.08
CA LEU A 6 -40.87 -34.76 46.46
C LEU A 6 -41.15 -33.50 45.62
N SER A 7 -40.48 -32.38 45.92
CA SER A 7 -40.56 -31.16 45.09
C SER A 7 -39.46 -31.20 44.04
N TYR A 8 -39.84 -31.20 42.76
CA TYR A 8 -38.93 -31.05 41.63
C TYR A 8 -38.57 -29.57 41.46
N VAL A 9 -37.26 -29.27 41.44
CA VAL A 9 -36.71 -27.99 40.99
C VAL A 9 -36.72 -28.01 39.45
N VAL A 10 -37.52 -27.13 38.84
CA VAL A 10 -37.47 -26.88 37.39
C VAL A 10 -36.37 -25.83 37.15
N LEU A 11 -35.27 -26.25 36.55
CA LEU A 11 -34.23 -25.37 36.04
C LEU A 11 -34.73 -24.78 34.72
N ALA A 12 -35.13 -23.50 34.74
CA ALA A 12 -35.49 -22.77 33.52
C ALA A 12 -34.21 -22.36 32.77
N CYS A 13 -33.83 -23.13 31.75
CA CYS A 13 -32.87 -22.69 30.74
C CYS A 13 -33.51 -21.58 29.90
N LEU A 14 -33.14 -20.32 30.15
CA LEU A 14 -33.34 -19.22 29.22
C LEU A 14 -32.36 -19.40 28.06
N THR A 15 -32.82 -19.99 26.96
CA THR A 15 -32.12 -19.93 25.68
C THR A 15 -32.18 -18.49 25.16
N ALA A 16 -31.07 -17.77 25.28
CA ALA A 16 -30.87 -16.53 24.53
C ALA A 16 -30.85 -16.89 23.04
N LEU A 17 -31.93 -16.58 22.33
CA LEU A 17 -31.97 -16.61 20.87
C LEU A 17 -31.10 -15.46 20.35
N THR A 18 -29.83 -15.75 20.07
CA THR A 18 -28.97 -14.87 19.29
C THR A 18 -29.61 -14.68 17.92
N HIS A 19 -30.09 -13.47 17.64
CA HIS A 19 -30.47 -13.08 16.29
C HIS A 19 -29.19 -12.87 15.48
N PHE A 20 -28.80 -13.89 14.72
CA PHE A 20 -27.79 -13.77 13.69
C PHE A 20 -28.36 -12.93 12.54
N SER A 21 -27.82 -11.72 12.34
CA SER A 21 -28.04 -10.97 11.10
C SER A 21 -27.17 -11.58 10.03
N VAL A 22 -27.63 -12.61 9.32
CA VAL A 22 -26.90 -13.15 8.15
C VAL A 22 -26.71 -12.02 7.13
N ALA A 23 -25.46 -11.70 6.78
CA ALA A 23 -25.20 -10.72 5.73
C ALA A 23 -25.87 -11.17 4.42
N SER A 24 -26.48 -10.24 3.70
CA SER A 24 -27.16 -10.54 2.45
C SER A 24 -26.16 -10.88 1.34
N ALA A 25 -26.51 -11.84 0.48
CA ALA A 25 -25.76 -12.12 -0.75
C ALA A 25 -25.66 -10.86 -1.62
N LYS A 26 -24.48 -10.62 -2.18
CA LYS A 26 -24.17 -9.54 -3.11
C LYS A 26 -23.86 -10.15 -4.48
N GLU A 27 -24.55 -9.67 -5.50
CA GLU A 27 -24.24 -10.01 -6.89
C GLU A 27 -22.92 -9.34 -7.29
N LEU A 28 -21.95 -10.14 -7.74
CA LEU A 28 -20.66 -9.65 -8.23
C LEU A 28 -20.71 -9.35 -9.73
N PHE A 29 -21.64 -9.93 -10.48
CA PHE A 29 -21.78 -9.72 -11.91
C PHE A 29 -23.24 -9.46 -12.28
N ASP A 30 -23.53 -8.25 -12.77
CA ASP A 30 -24.86 -7.73 -13.07
C ASP A 30 -25.49 -8.28 -14.37
N GLY A 31 -24.78 -9.16 -15.09
CA GLY A 31 -25.20 -9.69 -16.39
C GLY A 31 -25.09 -8.70 -17.56
N GLN A 32 -24.61 -7.47 -17.33
CA GLN A 32 -24.64 -6.39 -18.32
C GLN A 32 -23.25 -5.81 -18.61
N SER A 33 -22.39 -5.71 -17.59
CA SER A 33 -21.14 -4.98 -17.67
C SER A 33 -20.03 -5.60 -16.82
N LEU A 34 -18.81 -5.07 -16.94
CA LEU A 34 -17.70 -5.40 -16.05
C LEU A 34 -17.64 -4.45 -14.84
N ALA A 35 -18.74 -3.76 -14.51
CA ALA A 35 -18.78 -2.92 -13.32
C ALA A 35 -18.43 -3.73 -12.07
N GLY A 36 -17.56 -3.18 -11.23
CA GLY A 36 -17.06 -3.87 -10.05
C GLY A 36 -15.90 -4.84 -10.32
N TRP A 37 -15.42 -4.97 -11.57
CA TRP A 37 -14.29 -5.81 -11.96
C TRP A 37 -13.12 -5.00 -12.54
N GLN A 38 -11.92 -5.52 -12.37
CA GLN A 38 -10.66 -5.01 -12.92
C GLN A 38 -9.87 -6.16 -13.54
N GLY A 39 -9.45 -6.00 -14.80
CA GLY A 39 -8.67 -7.01 -15.50
C GLY A 39 -7.17 -6.82 -15.33
N HIS A 40 -6.45 -7.94 -15.25
CA HIS A 40 -4.99 -8.03 -15.38
C HIS A 40 -4.67 -9.00 -16.50
N LEU A 41 -3.81 -8.63 -17.43
CA LEU A 41 -3.36 -9.48 -18.54
C LEU A 41 -1.83 -9.50 -18.55
N ASP A 42 -1.26 -10.67 -18.83
CA ASP A 42 0.17 -10.86 -19.07
C ASP A 42 0.50 -10.47 -20.51
N SER A 43 0.33 -9.18 -20.78
CA SER A 43 0.53 -8.54 -22.07
C SER A 43 0.63 -7.02 -21.88
N ASP A 44 1.62 -6.40 -22.50
CA ASP A 44 1.82 -4.95 -22.45
C ASP A 44 0.89 -4.16 -23.39
N THR A 45 0.08 -4.86 -24.20
CA THR A 45 -0.75 -4.23 -25.25
C THR A 45 -2.21 -4.67 -25.26
N ALA A 46 -2.54 -5.83 -24.69
CA ALA A 46 -3.91 -6.34 -24.69
C ALA A 46 -4.75 -5.67 -23.62
N LYS A 47 -5.99 -5.34 -23.97
CA LYS A 47 -6.97 -4.73 -23.09
C LYS A 47 -7.88 -5.79 -22.48
N THR A 48 -8.45 -5.50 -21.31
CA THR A 48 -9.42 -6.40 -20.66
C THR A 48 -10.56 -6.78 -21.61
N ALA A 49 -11.06 -5.83 -22.41
CA ALA A 49 -12.12 -6.05 -23.39
C ALA A 49 -11.73 -6.99 -24.56
N ASP A 50 -10.44 -7.21 -24.79
CA ASP A 50 -9.97 -8.15 -25.81
C ASP A 50 -10.20 -9.60 -25.38
N VAL A 51 -10.22 -9.86 -24.06
CA VAL A 51 -10.33 -11.18 -23.44
C VAL A 51 -11.69 -11.42 -22.79
N TRP A 52 -12.23 -10.39 -22.13
CA TRP A 52 -13.44 -10.44 -21.33
C TRP A 52 -14.56 -9.64 -22.00
N SER A 53 -15.72 -10.28 -22.18
CA SER A 53 -16.91 -9.64 -22.74
C SER A 53 -18.17 -10.16 -22.09
N VAL A 54 -19.27 -9.41 -22.21
CA VAL A 54 -20.59 -9.81 -21.71
C VAL A 54 -21.51 -10.11 -22.90
N ARG A 55 -22.15 -11.27 -22.91
CA ARG A 55 -23.11 -11.69 -23.95
C ARG A 55 -24.28 -12.41 -23.31
N ASP A 56 -25.50 -11.94 -23.55
CA ASP A 56 -26.74 -12.59 -23.07
C ASP A 56 -26.75 -12.94 -21.56
N GLY A 57 -26.27 -12.03 -20.71
CA GLY A 57 -26.19 -12.27 -19.26
C GLY A 57 -25.05 -13.19 -18.82
N VAL A 58 -24.12 -13.51 -19.72
CA VAL A 58 -22.98 -14.41 -19.49
C VAL A 58 -21.67 -13.63 -19.63
N LEU A 59 -20.78 -13.80 -18.67
CA LEU A 59 -19.41 -13.31 -18.73
C LEU A 59 -18.55 -14.31 -19.52
N VAL A 60 -18.01 -13.87 -20.65
CA VAL A 60 -17.22 -14.68 -21.59
C VAL A 60 -15.75 -14.30 -21.46
N CYS A 61 -14.90 -15.29 -21.20
CA CYS A 61 -13.44 -15.17 -21.20
C CYS A 61 -12.86 -15.98 -22.35
N LYS A 62 -12.14 -15.35 -23.29
CA LYS A 62 -11.49 -16.03 -24.42
C LYS A 62 -10.30 -16.91 -24.01
N GLY A 63 -9.74 -16.69 -22.83
CA GLY A 63 -8.60 -17.46 -22.31
C GLY A 63 -7.21 -16.98 -22.79
N THR A 64 -7.12 -16.08 -23.77
CA THR A 64 -5.82 -15.52 -24.20
C THR A 64 -5.91 -14.02 -24.49
N PRO A 65 -4.91 -13.21 -24.09
CA PRO A 65 -3.72 -13.56 -23.29
C PRO A 65 -4.02 -14.11 -21.88
N LEU A 66 -2.98 -14.67 -21.25
CA LEU A 66 -3.09 -15.16 -19.88
C LEU A 66 -3.38 -14.00 -18.93
N GLY A 67 -4.13 -14.23 -17.87
CA GLY A 67 -4.51 -13.15 -16.96
C GLY A 67 -5.62 -13.55 -16.01
N TYR A 68 -6.29 -12.55 -15.46
CA TYR A 68 -7.50 -12.74 -14.67
C TYR A 68 -8.37 -11.48 -14.64
N LEU A 69 -9.65 -11.65 -14.38
CA LEU A 69 -10.57 -10.58 -14.01
C LEU A 69 -10.84 -10.69 -12.52
N ARG A 70 -10.57 -9.64 -11.74
CA ARG A 70 -10.81 -9.63 -10.29
C ARG A 70 -11.84 -8.60 -9.87
N THR A 71 -12.46 -8.84 -8.73
CA THR A 71 -13.30 -7.87 -8.02
C THR A 71 -12.51 -6.60 -7.65
N THR A 72 -13.23 -5.49 -7.53
CA THR A 72 -12.71 -4.20 -7.01
C THR A 72 -12.79 -4.08 -5.49
N GLU A 73 -13.56 -4.96 -4.85
CA GLU A 73 -13.66 -5.09 -3.40
C GLU A 73 -12.91 -6.32 -2.90
N LYS A 74 -12.38 -6.24 -1.68
CA LYS A 74 -11.69 -7.36 -1.03
C LYS A 74 -12.63 -8.08 -0.06
N TYR A 75 -12.42 -9.38 0.08
CA TYR A 75 -13.19 -10.25 0.97
C TYR A 75 -12.23 -11.12 1.80
N THR A 76 -12.45 -11.19 3.11
CA THR A 76 -11.71 -12.09 4.02
C THR A 76 -12.47 -13.41 4.15
N ASN A 77 -13.64 -13.40 4.79
CA ASN A 77 -14.49 -14.56 4.99
C ASN A 77 -15.75 -14.45 4.12
N PHE A 78 -16.00 -15.45 3.28
CA PHE A 78 -17.08 -15.40 2.31
C PHE A 78 -17.50 -16.79 1.82
N GLN A 79 -18.76 -16.87 1.42
CA GLN A 79 -19.24 -17.91 0.53
C GLN A 79 -19.39 -17.31 -0.88
N LEU A 80 -18.73 -17.89 -1.86
CA LEU A 80 -18.82 -17.53 -3.27
C LEU A 80 -19.59 -18.63 -4.01
N LYS A 81 -20.61 -18.22 -4.75
CA LYS A 81 -21.35 -19.08 -5.67
C LYS A 81 -21.20 -18.55 -7.08
N LEU A 82 -20.97 -19.45 -8.04
CA LEU A 82 -20.93 -19.12 -9.45
C LEU A 82 -21.19 -20.34 -10.30
N ASP A 83 -21.69 -20.13 -11.52
CA ASP A 83 -21.79 -21.16 -12.54
C ASP A 83 -20.71 -20.96 -13.60
N TRP A 84 -20.16 -22.05 -14.13
CA TRP A 84 -19.24 -22.02 -15.27
C TRP A 84 -19.54 -23.11 -16.29
N ARG A 85 -19.10 -22.89 -17.53
CA ARG A 85 -18.98 -23.93 -18.56
C ARG A 85 -17.82 -23.63 -19.50
N TRP A 86 -17.23 -24.68 -20.04
CA TRP A 86 -16.32 -24.58 -21.19
C TRP A 86 -17.11 -24.32 -22.46
N ALA A 87 -16.65 -23.40 -23.31
CA ALA A 87 -17.19 -23.30 -24.66
C ALA A 87 -16.86 -24.59 -25.43
N VAL A 88 -17.86 -25.14 -26.12
CA VAL A 88 -17.71 -26.26 -27.05
C VAL A 88 -18.21 -25.74 -28.39
N ASP A 89 -17.31 -25.55 -29.36
CA ASP A 89 -17.70 -25.01 -30.66
C ASP A 89 -18.41 -26.08 -31.49
N ASP A 90 -19.64 -25.79 -31.95
CA ASP A 90 -20.22 -26.41 -33.15
C ASP A 90 -20.01 -25.53 -34.41
N GLU A 91 -19.78 -24.21 -34.28
CA GLU A 91 -19.57 -23.29 -35.43
C GLU A 91 -18.77 -22.02 -35.05
N SER A 92 -17.47 -22.13 -34.74
CA SER A 92 -16.57 -20.97 -34.70
C SER A 92 -15.39 -21.15 -35.65
N ASP A 93 -15.16 -20.18 -36.52
CA ASP A 93 -14.09 -20.12 -37.53
C ASP A 93 -12.70 -19.83 -36.88
N ALA A 94 -12.48 -20.34 -35.67
CA ALA A 94 -11.20 -20.42 -34.96
C ALA A 94 -10.77 -21.87 -34.74
N GLY A 95 -11.06 -22.72 -35.74
CA GLY A 95 -10.56 -24.09 -35.91
C GLY A 95 -9.03 -24.15 -36.01
N ARG A 96 -8.38 -23.91 -34.86
CA ARG A 96 -7.03 -24.29 -34.39
C ARG A 96 -6.58 -23.26 -33.36
N LYS A 97 -6.94 -23.52 -32.09
CA LYS A 97 -5.96 -23.72 -30.99
C LYS A 97 -6.68 -24.22 -29.71
N ALA A 98 -7.38 -25.36 -29.82
CA ALA A 98 -7.36 -26.32 -28.72
C ALA A 98 -5.94 -26.91 -28.62
N ASN A 99 -4.97 -26.09 -28.24
CA ASN A 99 -3.61 -26.54 -27.94
C ASN A 99 -3.48 -27.01 -26.49
N ALA A 100 -4.52 -26.89 -25.68
CA ALA A 100 -4.60 -27.59 -24.42
C ALA A 100 -5.36 -28.90 -24.66
N LYS A 101 -4.68 -30.04 -24.49
CA LYS A 101 -5.32 -31.37 -24.40
C LYS A 101 -6.39 -31.44 -23.29
N THR A 102 -6.52 -30.38 -22.48
CA THR A 102 -7.40 -30.22 -21.34
C THR A 102 -7.57 -28.71 -21.06
N PRO A 103 -8.74 -28.08 -21.30
CA PRO A 103 -8.92 -26.64 -21.09
C PRO A 103 -8.71 -26.25 -19.62
N ASN A 104 -8.16 -25.05 -19.37
CA ASN A 104 -7.74 -24.60 -18.04
C ASN A 104 -8.21 -23.17 -17.67
N SER A 105 -8.57 -23.00 -16.41
CA SER A 105 -8.98 -21.75 -15.76
C SER A 105 -9.02 -22.02 -14.24
N GLY A 106 -9.43 -21.03 -13.45
CA GLY A 106 -9.49 -21.14 -12.00
C GLY A 106 -10.26 -19.98 -11.39
N VAL A 107 -10.77 -20.22 -10.18
CA VAL A 107 -11.33 -19.17 -9.32
C VAL A 107 -10.28 -18.83 -8.28
N LEU A 108 -9.71 -17.64 -8.40
CA LEU A 108 -8.69 -17.11 -7.52
C LEU A 108 -9.34 -16.51 -6.27
N LEU A 109 -8.83 -16.86 -5.09
CA LEU A 109 -9.40 -16.56 -3.79
C LEU A 109 -8.36 -15.86 -2.92
N ARG A 110 -8.74 -14.74 -2.31
CA ARG A 110 -7.85 -13.87 -1.53
C ARG A 110 -6.58 -13.50 -2.32
N ILE A 111 -6.79 -12.94 -3.52
CA ILE A 111 -5.71 -12.33 -4.30
C ILE A 111 -5.08 -11.22 -3.47
N THR A 112 -3.80 -11.40 -3.15
CA THR A 112 -2.96 -10.49 -2.39
C THR A 112 -1.72 -10.12 -3.21
N GLY A 113 -1.33 -8.85 -3.20
CA GLY A 113 -0.15 -8.37 -3.91
C GLY A 113 -0.26 -8.38 -5.45
N ASP A 114 0.75 -7.80 -6.09
CA ASP A 114 0.84 -7.74 -7.54
C ASP A 114 1.24 -9.11 -8.14
N PRO A 115 0.74 -9.47 -9.34
CA PRO A 115 1.09 -10.72 -9.99
C PRO A 115 2.53 -10.72 -10.53
N ILE A 116 3.11 -11.92 -10.58
CA ILE A 116 4.33 -12.19 -11.36
C ILE A 116 3.87 -12.93 -12.63
N GLY A 117 3.95 -12.24 -13.77
CA GLY A 117 3.28 -12.65 -15.01
C GLY A 117 1.76 -12.54 -14.85
N PHE A 118 1.03 -13.60 -15.19
CA PHE A 118 -0.42 -13.64 -15.02
C PHE A 118 -0.90 -14.08 -13.63
N MET A 119 -0.07 -14.75 -12.82
CA MET A 119 -0.53 -15.39 -11.57
C MET A 119 -0.17 -14.56 -10.32
N PRO A 120 -1.16 -14.13 -9.52
CA PRO A 120 -0.93 -13.44 -8.25
C PRO A 120 -0.69 -14.40 -7.08
N ARG A 121 -0.42 -13.85 -5.89
CA ARG A 121 -0.38 -14.61 -4.64
C ARG A 121 -1.80 -14.80 -4.12
N CYS A 122 -2.29 -16.04 -4.19
CA CYS A 122 -3.66 -16.39 -3.80
C CYS A 122 -3.81 -17.90 -3.53
N ALA A 123 -4.96 -18.28 -3.00
CA ALA A 123 -5.48 -19.63 -3.18
C ALA A 123 -6.28 -19.70 -4.50
N GLU A 124 -6.46 -20.89 -5.05
CA GLU A 124 -7.24 -21.15 -6.25
C GLU A 124 -8.12 -22.39 -6.05
N ALA A 125 -9.39 -22.29 -6.47
CA ALA A 125 -10.20 -23.45 -6.80
C ALA A 125 -10.09 -23.72 -8.31
N GLN A 126 -9.42 -24.81 -8.66
CA GLN A 126 -8.99 -25.16 -10.01
C GLN A 126 -10.18 -25.50 -10.91
N LEU A 127 -10.21 -24.99 -12.16
CA LEU A 127 -11.26 -25.31 -13.15
C LEU A 127 -10.75 -26.14 -14.33
N GLN A 128 -9.46 -26.53 -14.34
CA GLN A 128 -8.93 -27.45 -15.34
C GLN A 128 -9.84 -28.66 -15.51
N SER A 129 -10.29 -28.92 -16.74
CA SER A 129 -11.14 -30.07 -17.03
C SER A 129 -10.46 -31.37 -16.58
N GLY A 130 -11.20 -32.26 -15.91
CA GLY A 130 -10.68 -33.50 -15.33
C GLY A 130 -10.04 -33.34 -13.95
N SER A 131 -9.72 -32.12 -13.52
CA SER A 131 -9.13 -31.76 -12.23
C SER A 131 -9.91 -30.66 -11.50
N ALA A 132 -11.14 -30.36 -11.95
CA ALA A 132 -11.94 -29.29 -11.38
C ALA A 132 -12.20 -29.53 -9.88
N GLY A 133 -11.87 -28.52 -9.07
CA GLY A 133 -11.95 -28.57 -7.61
C GLY A 133 -10.67 -29.01 -6.89
N ASP A 134 -9.56 -29.28 -7.59
CA ASP A 134 -8.24 -29.21 -6.96
C ASP A 134 -8.05 -27.82 -6.32
N ILE A 135 -7.36 -27.76 -5.18
CA ILE A 135 -7.04 -26.49 -4.52
C ILE A 135 -5.55 -26.23 -4.70
N TRP A 136 -5.17 -25.03 -5.12
CA TRP A 136 -3.77 -24.60 -5.21
C TRP A 136 -3.52 -23.33 -4.38
N ALA A 137 -2.29 -23.14 -3.94
CA ALA A 137 -1.82 -21.99 -3.18
C ALA A 137 -0.52 -21.48 -3.83
N PHE A 138 -0.59 -20.31 -4.44
CA PHE A 138 0.47 -19.77 -5.30
C PHE A 138 1.30 -18.69 -4.60
N ARG A 139 2.56 -18.54 -5.05
CA ARG A 139 3.47 -17.45 -4.65
C ARG A 139 3.63 -17.31 -3.12
N GLY A 140 3.74 -18.45 -2.44
CA GLY A 140 3.91 -18.49 -0.98
C GLY A 140 2.64 -18.17 -0.19
N PHE A 141 1.45 -18.33 -0.80
CA PHE A 141 0.21 -18.37 -0.03
C PHE A 141 0.24 -19.60 0.90
N PRO A 142 0.07 -19.44 2.23
CA PRO A 142 0.14 -20.55 3.18
C PRO A 142 -0.91 -21.63 2.91
N LEU A 143 -0.53 -22.88 3.14
CA LEU A 143 -1.39 -24.07 3.16
C LEU A 143 -0.74 -25.04 4.16
N THR A 144 -1.48 -25.68 5.06
CA THR A 144 -0.88 -26.58 6.07
C THR A 144 -0.15 -27.76 5.40
N PRO A 145 1.17 -27.90 5.59
CA PRO A 145 1.91 -29.07 5.13
C PRO A 145 1.45 -30.34 5.86
N GLY A 146 1.37 -31.47 5.15
CA GLY A 146 1.01 -32.77 5.75
C GLY A 146 -0.48 -33.12 5.73
N GLN A 147 -1.33 -32.36 5.02
CA GLN A 147 -2.70 -32.79 4.71
C GLN A 147 -2.72 -34.03 3.82
N ASP A 148 -3.74 -34.87 3.99
CA ASP A 148 -4.02 -35.96 3.06
C ASP A 148 -4.26 -35.40 1.65
N ARG A 149 -3.58 -35.97 0.63
CA ARG A 149 -3.62 -35.56 -0.79
C ARG A 149 -2.88 -34.25 -1.11
N ILE A 150 -1.98 -33.78 -0.26
CA ILE A 150 -1.11 -32.64 -0.57
C ILE A 150 -0.27 -32.92 -1.82
N ARG A 151 -0.11 -31.89 -2.66
CA ARG A 151 0.77 -31.86 -3.82
C ARG A 151 1.71 -30.67 -3.68
N GLU A 152 2.96 -30.87 -4.06
CA GLU A 152 3.95 -29.81 -4.16
C GLU A 152 4.53 -29.79 -5.56
N VAL A 153 4.64 -28.60 -6.12
CA VAL A 153 5.34 -28.35 -7.38
C VAL A 153 6.49 -27.40 -7.05
N LYS A 154 7.70 -27.80 -7.45
CA LYS A 154 8.92 -27.02 -7.26
C LYS A 154 9.51 -26.63 -8.59
N ASP A 155 10.16 -25.48 -8.63
CA ASP A 155 10.91 -24.95 -9.77
C ASP A 155 10.07 -24.83 -11.06
N HIS A 156 8.76 -24.57 -10.94
CA HIS A 156 7.93 -24.36 -12.11
C HIS A 156 8.37 -23.08 -12.84
N ALA A 157 8.76 -23.19 -14.11
CA ALA A 157 9.39 -22.11 -14.86
C ALA A 157 8.64 -20.75 -14.82
N VAL A 158 7.30 -20.80 -14.82
CA VAL A 158 6.45 -19.60 -14.76
C VAL A 158 5.93 -19.31 -13.34
N LEU A 159 5.30 -20.29 -12.70
CA LEU A 159 4.59 -20.13 -11.43
C LEU A 159 5.47 -20.24 -10.17
N GLY A 160 6.73 -20.67 -10.30
CA GLY A 160 7.61 -20.94 -9.17
C GLY A 160 7.11 -22.10 -8.30
N ASP A 161 7.46 -22.09 -7.03
CA ASP A 161 7.02 -23.10 -6.07
C ASP A 161 5.59 -22.85 -5.62
N PHE A 162 4.77 -23.91 -5.63
CA PHE A 162 3.40 -23.87 -5.12
C PHE A 162 2.96 -25.23 -4.59
N SER A 163 1.97 -25.21 -3.70
CA SER A 163 1.40 -26.42 -3.11
C SER A 163 -0.11 -26.43 -3.27
N GLY A 164 -0.71 -27.59 -3.11
CA GLY A 164 -2.14 -27.75 -3.28
C GLY A 164 -2.66 -29.04 -2.65
N VAL A 165 -3.98 -29.22 -2.73
CA VAL A 165 -4.67 -30.42 -2.27
C VAL A 165 -5.48 -30.98 -3.43
N ALA A 166 -5.19 -32.21 -3.84
CA ALA A 166 -5.93 -32.86 -4.92
C ALA A 166 -7.36 -33.17 -4.49
N ALA A 167 -8.35 -32.95 -5.35
CA ALA A 167 -9.77 -33.21 -5.09
C ALA A 167 -10.02 -34.65 -4.59
N MET A 168 -10.98 -34.80 -3.67
CA MET A 168 -11.38 -36.10 -3.14
C MET A 168 -12.46 -36.79 -3.99
N ALA A 169 -13.14 -36.04 -4.85
CA ALA A 169 -14.17 -36.54 -5.75
C ALA A 169 -14.18 -35.78 -7.08
N LYS A 170 -14.71 -36.39 -8.14
CA LYS A 170 -15.00 -35.71 -9.40
C LYS A 170 -16.50 -35.49 -9.51
N ALA A 171 -16.90 -34.23 -9.71
CA ALA A 171 -18.31 -33.86 -9.82
C ALA A 171 -18.60 -32.86 -10.94
N GLU A 172 -17.60 -32.52 -11.76
CA GLU A 172 -17.84 -31.72 -12.97
C GLU A 172 -18.61 -32.53 -14.04
N LYS A 173 -19.44 -31.83 -14.80
CA LYS A 173 -20.15 -32.36 -15.96
C LYS A 173 -19.26 -32.32 -17.21
N GLU A 174 -19.74 -32.96 -18.27
CA GLU A 174 -19.11 -32.91 -19.59
C GLU A 174 -18.92 -31.48 -20.11
N LEU A 175 -17.92 -31.29 -20.97
CA LEU A 175 -17.62 -30.00 -21.61
C LEU A 175 -18.90 -29.43 -22.27
N GLY A 176 -19.07 -28.10 -22.21
CA GLY A 176 -20.27 -27.42 -22.71
C GLY A 176 -21.43 -27.34 -21.72
N GLN A 177 -21.49 -28.22 -20.71
CA GLN A 177 -22.54 -28.19 -19.70
C GLN A 177 -22.22 -27.23 -18.56
N TRP A 178 -23.26 -26.58 -18.03
CA TRP A 178 -23.14 -25.70 -16.87
C TRP A 178 -22.89 -26.50 -15.59
N ASN A 179 -21.81 -26.14 -14.91
CA ASN A 179 -21.43 -26.56 -13.58
C ASN A 179 -21.69 -25.43 -12.59
N SER A 180 -21.88 -25.77 -11.31
CA SER A 180 -22.07 -24.81 -10.22
C SER A 180 -21.03 -25.00 -9.13
N TYR A 181 -20.53 -23.89 -8.59
CA TYR A 181 -19.54 -23.84 -7.52
C TYR A 181 -20.24 -23.28 -6.31
N ASP A 182 -19.99 -23.91 -5.18
CA ASP A 182 -20.22 -23.35 -3.86
C ASP A 182 -18.89 -23.45 -3.11
N ILE A 183 -18.20 -22.31 -3.06
CA ILE A 183 -16.89 -22.15 -2.46
C ILE A 183 -17.08 -21.41 -1.14
N THR A 184 -16.66 -22.01 -0.04
CA THR A 184 -16.66 -21.36 1.27
C THR A 184 -15.22 -21.13 1.71
N MET A 185 -14.83 -19.86 1.82
CA MET A 185 -13.55 -19.43 2.38
C MET A 185 -13.84 -18.81 3.75
N ASN A 186 -13.55 -19.54 4.82
CA ASN A 186 -13.81 -19.08 6.18
C ASN A 186 -12.58 -19.33 7.06
N ASP A 187 -12.03 -18.25 7.59
CA ASP A 187 -10.76 -18.20 8.29
C ASP A 187 -9.67 -18.92 7.48
N GLY A 188 -8.94 -19.85 8.06
CA GLY A 188 -7.90 -20.61 7.37
C GLY A 188 -8.41 -21.82 6.59
N LYS A 189 -9.73 -21.96 6.38
CA LYS A 189 -10.34 -23.13 5.73
C LYS A 189 -11.04 -22.76 4.42
N LEU A 190 -10.73 -23.54 3.38
CA LEU A 190 -11.40 -23.51 2.08
C LEU A 190 -12.17 -24.82 1.87
N THR A 191 -13.45 -24.71 1.53
CA THR A 191 -14.31 -25.83 1.13
C THR A 191 -14.82 -25.58 -0.27
N VAL A 192 -14.71 -26.58 -1.15
CA VAL A 192 -15.11 -26.50 -2.55
C VAL A 192 -16.16 -27.57 -2.84
N LYS A 193 -17.35 -27.16 -3.27
CA LYS A 193 -18.40 -28.06 -3.77
C LYS A 193 -18.69 -27.79 -5.23
N ILE A 194 -18.79 -28.86 -6.03
CA ILE A 194 -19.21 -28.79 -7.43
C ILE A 194 -20.54 -29.51 -7.57
N ASN A 195 -21.53 -28.86 -8.19
CA ASN A 195 -22.85 -29.44 -8.42
C ASN A 195 -23.50 -30.01 -7.14
N GLY A 196 -23.29 -29.31 -6.02
CA GLY A 196 -23.79 -29.69 -4.69
C GLY A 196 -22.97 -30.75 -3.95
N GLN A 197 -22.01 -31.41 -4.61
CA GLN A 197 -21.16 -32.43 -4.00
C GLN A 197 -19.87 -31.80 -3.43
N LEU A 198 -19.49 -32.18 -2.20
CA LEU A 198 -18.19 -31.84 -1.64
C LEU A 198 -17.06 -32.47 -2.47
N VAL A 199 -16.22 -31.62 -3.07
CA VAL A 199 -15.13 -32.03 -3.96
C VAL A 199 -13.77 -31.86 -3.30
N ASN A 200 -13.60 -30.84 -2.44
CA ASN A 200 -12.33 -30.63 -1.76
C ASN A 200 -12.46 -29.78 -0.50
N GLU A 201 -11.47 -29.92 0.38
CA GLU A 201 -11.26 -29.07 1.55
C GLU A 201 -9.76 -28.90 1.78
N ALA A 202 -9.38 -27.69 2.21
CA ALA A 202 -8.02 -27.32 2.59
C ALA A 202 -8.03 -26.45 3.85
N THR A 203 -7.01 -26.59 4.69
CA THR A 203 -6.80 -25.77 5.91
C THR A 203 -5.40 -25.14 5.96
N GLY A 204 -5.18 -24.21 6.89
CA GLY A 204 -3.91 -23.49 7.05
C GLY A 204 -3.68 -22.41 6.01
N LEU A 205 -4.75 -21.98 5.35
CA LEU A 205 -4.74 -20.84 4.45
C LEU A 205 -4.63 -19.56 5.28
N GLU A 206 -3.94 -18.55 4.76
CA GLU A 206 -3.76 -17.29 5.46
C GLU A 206 -5.05 -16.48 5.54
N VAL A 207 -5.38 -15.93 6.71
CA VAL A 207 -6.55 -15.09 6.95
C VAL A 207 -6.23 -13.63 6.65
N VAL A 208 -6.45 -13.25 5.39
CA VAL A 208 -6.20 -11.90 4.85
C VAL A 208 -7.36 -11.46 3.98
N SER A 209 -7.57 -10.15 3.90
CA SER A 209 -8.51 -9.57 2.95
C SER A 209 -7.88 -9.54 1.56
N GLY A 210 -8.54 -10.11 0.56
CA GLY A 210 -8.04 -10.12 -0.81
C GLY A 210 -9.15 -10.18 -1.84
N TYR A 211 -8.82 -9.95 -3.10
CA TYR A 211 -9.82 -9.96 -4.17
C TYR A 211 -10.22 -11.41 -4.55
N ILE A 212 -11.42 -11.56 -5.09
CA ILE A 212 -11.87 -12.76 -5.81
C ILE A 212 -11.62 -12.53 -7.30
N GLY A 213 -11.09 -13.53 -8.02
CA GLY A 213 -10.85 -13.42 -9.46
C GLY A 213 -11.17 -14.67 -10.27
N LEU A 214 -11.32 -14.48 -11.57
CA LEU A 214 -11.58 -15.50 -12.58
C LEU A 214 -10.41 -15.50 -13.57
N GLN A 215 -9.79 -16.65 -13.77
CA GLN A 215 -8.55 -16.76 -14.53
C GLN A 215 -8.79 -16.93 -16.04
N SER A 216 -7.98 -16.26 -16.84
CA SER A 216 -7.84 -16.47 -18.29
C SER A 216 -6.63 -17.36 -18.55
N GLU A 217 -6.84 -18.64 -18.92
CA GLU A 217 -5.74 -19.60 -19.13
C GLU A 217 -5.93 -20.57 -20.33
N GLY A 218 -5.86 -20.01 -21.52
CA GLY A 218 -5.66 -20.75 -22.77
C GLY A 218 -6.89 -21.36 -23.44
N ALA A 219 -8.09 -21.26 -22.84
CA ALA A 219 -9.34 -21.73 -23.44
C ALA A 219 -10.53 -20.83 -23.10
N GLU A 220 -11.55 -20.83 -23.98
CA GLU A 220 -12.76 -20.03 -23.76
C GLU A 220 -13.66 -20.65 -22.69
N ILE A 221 -13.99 -19.85 -21.66
CA ILE A 221 -14.84 -20.23 -20.54
C ILE A 221 -15.92 -19.16 -20.29
N HIS A 222 -17.11 -19.62 -19.91
CA HIS A 222 -18.27 -18.78 -19.64
C HIS A 222 -18.63 -18.85 -18.16
N PHE A 223 -18.99 -17.72 -17.56
CA PHE A 223 -19.43 -17.61 -16.17
C PHE A 223 -20.78 -16.88 -16.07
N ARG A 224 -21.57 -17.23 -15.05
CA ARG A 224 -22.81 -16.51 -14.69
C ARG A 224 -23.17 -16.75 -13.22
N ASN A 225 -24.22 -16.06 -12.74
CA ASN A 225 -24.75 -16.22 -11.38
C ASN A 225 -23.66 -16.07 -10.29
N ILE A 226 -22.80 -15.07 -10.46
CA ILE A 226 -21.64 -14.87 -9.58
C ILE A 226 -22.08 -14.03 -8.38
N GLU A 227 -22.19 -14.65 -7.22
CA GLU A 227 -22.67 -14.05 -5.99
C GLU A 227 -21.71 -14.33 -4.85
N VAL A 228 -21.42 -13.31 -4.04
CA VAL A 228 -20.67 -13.44 -2.80
C VAL A 228 -21.57 -13.13 -1.63
N THR A 229 -21.57 -14.01 -0.63
CA THR A 229 -22.13 -13.73 0.68
C THR A 229 -20.94 -13.54 1.63
N PRO A 230 -20.62 -12.31 2.04
CA PRO A 230 -19.66 -12.10 3.12
C PRO A 230 -20.14 -12.94 4.31
N LEU A 231 -19.28 -13.83 4.80
CA LEU A 231 -19.58 -14.51 6.04
C LEU A 231 -19.24 -13.50 7.11
N ASN A 232 -20.25 -13.12 7.90
CA ASN A 232 -20.00 -12.30 9.08
C ASN A 232 -18.82 -12.94 9.81
N GLU A 233 -17.85 -12.13 10.19
CA GLU A 233 -16.96 -12.50 11.27
C GLU A 233 -17.89 -12.88 12.43
N GLU A 234 -18.15 -14.18 12.62
CA GLU A 234 -18.28 -14.67 13.98
C GLU A 234 -17.06 -14.07 14.66
N PRO A 235 -17.22 -13.22 15.69
CA PRO A 235 -16.07 -12.71 16.39
C PRO A 235 -15.24 -13.93 16.71
N SER A 236 -14.02 -14.02 16.15
CA SER A 236 -13.09 -15.01 16.64
C SER A 236 -13.11 -14.82 18.15
N GLU A 237 -13.16 -15.89 18.93
CA GLU A 237 -13.29 -15.79 20.39
C GLU A 237 -12.18 -14.89 21.02
N ASP A 238 -11.20 -14.46 20.22
CA ASP A 238 -10.12 -13.53 20.54
C ASP A 238 -10.45 -12.03 20.38
N TRP A 239 -11.38 -11.61 19.51
CA TRP A 239 -11.69 -10.19 19.29
C TRP A 239 -12.83 -9.70 20.17
N ILE A 240 -12.52 -8.79 21.08
CA ILE A 240 -13.45 -8.25 22.06
C ILE A 240 -13.83 -6.82 21.66
N SER A 241 -15.12 -6.57 21.43
CA SER A 241 -15.60 -5.21 21.18
C SER A 241 -15.42 -4.34 22.42
N LEU A 242 -14.90 -3.13 22.21
CA LEU A 242 -14.76 -2.09 23.23
C LEU A 242 -15.90 -1.07 23.17
N PHE A 243 -16.76 -1.13 22.16
CA PHE A 243 -17.86 -0.18 21.99
C PHE A 243 -19.15 -0.93 21.59
N ASP A 244 -20.24 -0.62 22.27
CA ASP A 244 -21.54 -1.28 22.10
C ASP A 244 -22.38 -0.70 20.93
N GLY A 245 -21.91 0.38 20.29
CA GLY A 245 -22.63 1.10 19.25
C GLY A 245 -23.75 2.02 19.78
N LYS A 246 -23.94 2.14 21.09
CA LYS A 246 -25.15 2.74 21.68
C LYS A 246 -24.85 3.76 22.77
N SER A 247 -23.79 3.57 23.54
CA SER A 247 -23.52 4.35 24.74
C SER A 247 -22.03 4.61 24.95
N PHE A 248 -21.70 5.43 25.94
CA PHE A 248 -20.32 5.60 26.40
C PHE A 248 -19.93 4.57 27.46
N ASP A 249 -20.68 3.47 27.62
CA ASP A 249 -20.36 2.46 28.63
C ASP A 249 -18.95 1.89 28.34
N GLY A 250 -18.12 1.87 29.39
CA GLY A 250 -16.70 1.52 29.26
C GLY A 250 -15.79 2.63 28.73
N TRP A 251 -16.31 3.85 28.52
CA TRP A 251 -15.54 5.01 28.07
C TRP A 251 -15.75 6.22 28.97
N LYS A 252 -14.67 6.98 29.17
CA LYS A 252 -14.64 8.15 30.04
C LYS A 252 -14.06 9.35 29.31
N VAL A 253 -14.88 10.39 29.21
CA VAL A 253 -14.42 11.69 28.70
C VAL A 253 -13.61 12.40 29.77
N ASN A 254 -12.48 13.01 29.40
CA ASN A 254 -11.66 13.76 30.34
C ASN A 254 -12.17 15.20 30.59
N GLU A 255 -12.36 15.96 29.52
CA GLU A 255 -12.76 17.37 29.52
C GLU A 255 -13.77 17.63 28.38
N ASN A 256 -14.47 18.76 28.40
CA ASN A 256 -15.38 19.18 27.31
C ASN A 256 -16.35 18.07 26.85
N ARG A 257 -17.16 17.53 27.76
CA ARG A 257 -18.07 16.40 27.50
C ARG A 257 -18.92 16.54 26.22
N GLY A 258 -19.34 17.77 25.90
CA GLY A 258 -20.14 18.09 24.71
C GLY A 258 -19.44 17.83 23.36
N THR A 259 -18.12 17.63 23.36
CA THR A 259 -17.35 17.25 22.15
C THR A 259 -17.70 15.85 21.66
N TRP A 260 -18.16 14.96 22.54
CA TRP A 260 -18.42 13.57 22.20
C TRP A 260 -19.92 13.27 22.13
N SER A 261 -20.32 12.53 21.10
CA SER A 261 -21.68 11.99 20.95
C SER A 261 -21.65 10.56 20.40
N VAL A 262 -22.74 9.82 20.60
CA VAL A 262 -22.98 8.55 19.91
C VAL A 262 -24.01 8.83 18.81
N GLN A 263 -23.65 8.55 17.56
CA GLN A 263 -24.51 8.75 16.39
C GLN A 263 -24.36 7.57 15.44
N ASP A 264 -25.47 6.98 14.98
CA ASP A 264 -25.50 5.92 13.98
C ASP A 264 -24.51 4.76 14.24
N GLY A 265 -24.43 4.29 15.49
CA GLY A 265 -23.52 3.21 15.84
C GLY A 265 -22.05 3.63 15.94
N CYS A 266 -21.76 4.93 16.01
CA CYS A 266 -20.41 5.49 16.03
C CYS A 266 -20.15 6.38 17.25
N LEU A 267 -18.92 6.38 17.76
CA LEU A 267 -18.41 7.45 18.62
C LEU A 267 -17.98 8.61 17.72
N VAL A 268 -18.62 9.77 17.87
CA VAL A 268 -18.37 10.96 17.06
C VAL A 268 -17.78 12.06 17.93
N THR A 269 -16.73 12.70 17.41
CA THR A 269 -16.09 13.86 18.01
C THR A 269 -16.26 15.10 17.13
N GLU A 270 -16.78 16.17 17.72
CA GLU A 270 -16.98 17.48 17.10
C GLU A 270 -17.11 18.54 18.20
N GLY A 271 -16.05 19.34 18.43
CA GLY A 271 -16.07 20.35 19.49
C GLY A 271 -14.68 20.70 20.04
N PRO A 272 -14.60 21.48 21.14
CA PRO A 272 -13.34 21.81 21.79
C PRO A 272 -12.53 20.56 22.15
N ARG A 273 -11.21 20.73 22.33
CA ARG A 273 -10.31 19.61 22.62
C ARG A 273 -10.85 18.72 23.75
N SER A 274 -10.83 17.42 23.54
CA SER A 274 -11.25 16.40 24.51
C SER A 274 -10.59 15.07 24.17
N HIS A 275 -10.57 14.13 25.09
CA HIS A 275 -10.16 12.75 24.85
C HIS A 275 -11.14 11.80 25.54
N LEU A 276 -11.47 10.72 24.83
CA LEU A 276 -12.33 9.65 25.31
C LEU A 276 -11.45 8.43 25.61
N PHE A 277 -11.24 8.16 26.91
CA PHE A 277 -10.41 7.07 27.39
C PHE A 277 -11.24 5.81 27.60
N TYR A 278 -10.71 4.65 27.24
CA TYR A 278 -11.34 3.40 27.60
C TYR A 278 -11.11 3.11 29.11
N GLU A 279 -12.17 2.80 29.84
CA GLU A 279 -12.20 2.46 31.27
C GLU A 279 -13.06 1.19 31.52
N GLY A 280 -13.36 0.44 30.45
CA GLY A 280 -14.20 -0.75 30.50
C GLY A 280 -13.54 -1.99 31.13
N PRO A 281 -14.26 -3.12 31.18
CA PRO A 281 -13.84 -4.30 31.93
C PRO A 281 -12.75 -5.13 31.24
N VAL A 282 -12.64 -5.07 29.91
CA VAL A 282 -11.67 -5.86 29.12
C VAL A 282 -10.25 -5.55 29.58
N ALA A 283 -9.49 -6.60 29.93
CA ALA A 283 -8.12 -6.53 30.46
C ALA A 283 -7.94 -5.51 31.61
N LYS A 284 -9.01 -5.18 32.36
CA LYS A 284 -9.01 -4.09 33.35
C LYS A 284 -8.45 -2.78 32.77
N HIS A 285 -8.77 -2.49 31.50
CA HIS A 285 -8.31 -1.32 30.74
C HIS A 285 -6.78 -1.09 30.77
N ASP A 286 -5.98 -2.13 31.01
CA ASP A 286 -4.52 -2.06 31.08
C ASP A 286 -3.93 -3.11 30.12
N PHE A 287 -3.64 -2.69 28.90
CA PHE A 287 -3.23 -3.56 27.81
C PHE A 287 -1.71 -3.53 27.66
N LYS A 288 -1.08 -4.71 27.70
CA LYS A 288 0.36 -4.89 27.45
C LYS A 288 0.62 -5.26 25.99
N ASN A 289 0.29 -6.50 25.62
CA ASN A 289 0.35 -6.98 24.25
C ASN A 289 -1.08 -7.07 23.70
N PHE A 290 -1.29 -6.55 22.50
CA PHE A 290 -2.61 -6.52 21.90
C PHE A 290 -2.55 -6.33 20.40
N GLU A 291 -3.67 -6.59 19.77
CA GLU A 291 -4.02 -6.06 18.46
C GLU A 291 -5.31 -5.24 18.62
N TYR A 292 -5.28 -3.98 18.21
CA TYR A 292 -6.36 -3.02 18.37
C TYR A 292 -6.80 -2.56 16.99
N GLN A 293 -8.09 -2.68 16.70
CA GLN A 293 -8.66 -2.35 15.39
C GLN A 293 -9.87 -1.44 15.55
N LEU A 294 -10.00 -0.52 14.60
CA LEU A 294 -11.14 0.37 14.49
C LEU A 294 -11.34 0.83 13.04
N GLN A 295 -12.58 1.20 12.73
CA GLN A 295 -12.95 1.91 11.51
C GLN A 295 -13.04 3.40 11.83
N VAL A 296 -12.45 4.23 10.96
CA VAL A 296 -12.38 5.69 11.14
C VAL A 296 -12.95 6.38 9.90
N LYS A 297 -13.67 7.48 10.11
CA LYS A 297 -14.14 8.37 9.05
C LYS A 297 -13.92 9.82 9.44
N THR A 298 -13.34 10.59 8.54
CA THR A 298 -13.05 12.03 8.72
C THR A 298 -13.85 12.88 7.74
N ARG A 299 -14.03 14.16 8.06
CA ARG A 299 -14.36 15.20 7.07
C ARG A 299 -13.08 15.93 6.64
N PRO A 300 -13.11 16.64 5.50
CA PRO A 300 -12.01 17.51 5.13
C PRO A 300 -11.69 18.51 6.23
N GLY A 301 -10.40 18.70 6.52
CA GLY A 301 -9.96 19.60 7.59
C GLY A 301 -9.94 18.99 9.00
N SER A 302 -10.31 17.73 9.18
CA SER A 302 -10.28 17.07 10.49
C SER A 302 -8.87 16.68 10.94
N ASN A 303 -8.61 16.82 12.24
CA ASN A 303 -7.47 16.26 12.93
C ASN A 303 -7.97 15.48 14.17
N SER A 304 -7.34 14.35 14.45
CA SER A 304 -7.59 13.51 15.61
C SER A 304 -6.42 12.53 15.80
N GLY A 305 -6.55 11.60 16.74
CA GLY A 305 -5.55 10.61 17.06
C GLY A 305 -6.16 9.41 17.79
N VAL A 306 -5.53 8.25 17.60
CA VAL A 306 -5.84 7.00 18.29
C VAL A 306 -4.66 6.69 19.21
N TYR A 307 -4.93 6.66 20.50
CA TYR A 307 -3.92 6.50 21.54
C TYR A 307 -3.91 5.08 22.09
N PHE A 308 -2.72 4.59 22.40
CA PHE A 308 -2.51 3.34 23.11
C PHE A 308 -1.38 3.46 24.13
N HIS A 309 -1.32 2.49 25.07
CA HIS A 309 -0.40 2.54 26.22
C HIS A 309 -0.45 3.89 26.96
N THR A 310 -1.64 4.49 27.04
CA THR A 310 -1.86 5.75 27.74
C THR A 310 -2.55 5.51 29.09
N LYS A 311 -2.83 6.57 29.83
CA LYS A 311 -3.58 6.52 31.08
C LYS A 311 -4.54 7.70 31.15
N TYR A 312 -5.64 7.54 31.87
CA TYR A 312 -6.59 8.63 32.07
C TYR A 312 -5.87 9.89 32.59
N GLN A 313 -6.17 11.01 31.95
CA GLN A 313 -5.67 12.33 32.29
C GLN A 313 -6.83 13.31 32.21
N ALA A 314 -7.12 14.01 33.31
CA ALA A 314 -8.33 14.83 33.44
C ALA A 314 -8.40 16.01 32.46
N GLU A 315 -7.26 16.60 32.11
CA GLU A 315 -7.18 17.78 31.24
C GLU A 315 -5.97 17.64 30.33
N GLY A 316 -5.96 18.26 29.16
CA GLY A 316 -4.77 18.26 28.30
C GLY A 316 -4.76 17.20 27.20
N PHE A 317 -3.72 17.25 26.38
CA PHE A 317 -3.33 16.13 25.52
C PHE A 317 -2.64 15.06 26.38
N PRO A 318 -2.87 13.75 26.15
CA PRO A 318 -2.24 12.69 26.92
C PRO A 318 -0.72 12.82 26.93
N GLY A 319 -0.12 13.03 28.12
CA GLY A 319 1.33 13.15 28.26
C GLY A 319 2.08 11.81 28.26
N ASN A 320 1.36 10.68 28.24
CA ASN A 320 1.89 9.33 28.24
C ASN A 320 1.28 8.51 27.10
N GLY A 321 2.01 7.49 26.67
CA GLY A 321 1.61 6.59 25.59
C GLY A 321 2.05 7.07 24.22
N TYR A 322 1.38 6.51 23.22
CA TYR A 322 1.65 6.73 21.81
C TYR A 322 0.37 7.14 21.11
N GLU A 323 0.51 7.94 20.05
CA GLU A 323 -0.58 8.41 19.21
C GLU A 323 -0.33 7.91 17.78
N VAL A 324 -1.33 7.24 17.22
CA VAL A 324 -1.45 7.04 15.78
C VAL A 324 -2.32 8.16 15.23
N GLN A 325 -1.74 8.96 14.36
CA GLN A 325 -2.35 10.16 13.83
C GLN A 325 -3.58 9.85 12.97
N VAL A 326 -4.60 10.70 13.03
CA VAL A 326 -5.78 10.72 12.14
C VAL A 326 -5.90 12.10 11.52
N HIS A 327 -5.37 12.24 10.32
CA HIS A 327 -5.32 13.49 9.57
C HIS A 327 -5.11 13.20 8.08
N ASN A 328 -6.13 13.44 7.25
CA ASN A 328 -6.06 13.21 5.79
C ASN A 328 -5.77 14.50 5.00
N THR A 329 -6.57 15.56 5.22
CA THR A 329 -6.53 16.78 4.37
C THR A 329 -6.54 18.10 5.15
N ASN A 330 -6.18 18.12 6.43
CA ASN A 330 -6.14 19.35 7.21
C ASN A 330 -4.95 20.23 6.77
N ARG A 331 -5.28 21.29 6.03
CA ARG A 331 -4.34 22.25 5.45
C ARG A 331 -4.30 23.58 6.22
N ARG A 332 -4.52 23.58 7.53
CA ARG A 332 -4.49 24.83 8.31
C ARG A 332 -3.12 25.48 8.23
N ASP A 333 -3.10 26.67 7.63
CA ASP A 333 -1.94 27.55 7.63
C ASP A 333 -1.91 28.41 8.90
N GLY A 334 -0.74 28.51 9.52
CA GLY A 334 -0.50 29.18 10.79
C GLY A 334 0.98 29.14 11.15
N ARG A 335 1.34 29.34 12.43
CA ARG A 335 2.77 29.23 12.87
C ARG A 335 3.33 27.81 12.74
N TYR A 336 2.46 26.81 12.64
CA TYR A 336 2.79 25.40 12.51
C TYR A 336 1.79 24.74 11.57
N ARG A 337 2.29 24.00 10.59
CA ARG A 337 1.50 23.15 9.70
C ARG A 337 1.77 21.70 10.06
N GLU A 338 0.71 20.95 10.34
CA GLU A 338 0.86 19.53 10.63
C GLU A 338 1.17 18.77 9.34
N LEU A 339 2.36 18.17 9.26
CA LEU A 339 2.74 17.33 8.13
C LEU A 339 2.51 15.85 8.38
N LYS A 340 2.28 15.45 9.64
CA LYS A 340 2.05 14.06 10.03
C LYS A 340 0.62 13.72 9.65
N LEU A 341 0.49 12.77 8.73
CA LEU A 341 -0.79 12.32 8.21
C LEU A 341 -1.21 10.99 8.86
N THR A 342 -2.42 10.55 8.52
CA THR A 342 -3.02 9.31 9.01
C THR A 342 -2.06 8.13 8.93
N GLY A 343 -1.93 7.40 10.04
CA GLY A 343 -1.01 6.26 10.17
C GLY A 343 0.36 6.61 10.75
N SER A 344 0.69 7.89 10.92
CA SER A 344 1.91 8.29 11.62
C SER A 344 1.90 7.82 13.07
N LEU A 345 2.98 7.19 13.55
CA LEU A 345 3.29 7.14 14.98
C LEU A 345 3.87 8.50 15.37
N TYR A 346 3.02 9.36 15.93
CA TYR A 346 3.19 10.81 15.96
C TYR A 346 4.55 11.26 16.53
N GLY A 347 5.37 11.89 15.68
CA GLY A 347 6.70 12.38 16.04
C GLY A 347 7.72 11.27 16.32
N ILE A 348 7.55 10.10 15.71
CA ILE A 348 8.50 8.97 15.77
C ILE A 348 8.68 8.40 14.36
N ARG A 349 7.58 7.93 13.77
CA ARG A 349 7.51 7.40 12.40
C ARG A 349 6.36 8.12 11.71
N ASN A 350 6.70 9.18 10.99
CA ASN A 350 5.72 10.05 10.36
C ASN A 350 5.41 9.54 8.95
N ILE A 351 4.15 9.63 8.55
CA ILE A 351 3.68 9.45 7.19
C ILE A 351 3.38 10.84 6.62
N TYR A 352 3.88 11.08 5.40
CA TYR A 352 3.74 12.35 4.70
C TYR A 352 2.86 12.22 3.43
N HIS A 353 2.40 11.02 3.07
CA HIS A 353 1.47 10.82 1.96
C HIS A 353 0.04 10.55 2.46
N SER A 354 -0.97 11.23 1.89
CA SER A 354 -2.38 10.98 2.23
C SER A 354 -2.96 9.93 1.30
N PHE A 355 -3.30 8.76 1.83
CA PHE A 355 -3.90 7.65 1.08
C PHE A 355 -5.25 7.20 1.65
N ALA A 356 -5.58 7.62 2.88
CA ALA A 356 -6.94 7.55 3.41
C ALA A 356 -7.75 8.76 2.91
N LYS A 357 -9.00 8.50 2.50
CA LYS A 357 -9.89 9.52 1.89
C LYS A 357 -10.90 10.03 2.90
N ASP A 358 -11.10 11.35 2.94
CA ASP A 358 -12.21 11.92 3.71
C ASP A 358 -13.56 11.45 3.18
N ASN A 359 -14.55 11.49 4.06
CA ASN A 359 -15.91 11.03 3.81
C ASN A 359 -16.03 9.54 3.44
N GLN A 360 -14.94 8.77 3.55
CA GLN A 360 -14.91 7.32 3.40
C GLN A 360 -14.45 6.67 4.71
N TRP A 361 -14.92 5.44 4.95
CA TRP A 361 -14.41 4.64 6.05
C TRP A 361 -13.07 4.04 5.66
N PHE A 362 -12.10 4.10 6.57
CA PHE A 362 -10.83 3.40 6.44
C PHE A 362 -10.55 2.60 7.72
N SER A 363 -9.88 1.46 7.56
CA SER A 363 -9.47 0.64 8.70
C SER A 363 -8.17 1.20 9.29
N MET A 364 -8.05 1.14 10.61
CA MET A 364 -6.80 1.34 11.33
C MET A 364 -6.57 0.15 12.25
N ARG A 365 -5.36 -0.39 12.25
CA ARG A 365 -4.97 -1.53 13.07
C ARG A 365 -3.62 -1.26 13.72
N VAL A 366 -3.52 -1.50 15.03
CA VAL A 366 -2.30 -1.33 15.83
C VAL A 366 -2.00 -2.65 16.52
N LYS A 367 -0.82 -3.21 16.30
CA LYS A 367 -0.35 -4.42 16.99
C LYS A 367 0.85 -4.07 17.85
N VAL A 368 0.81 -4.47 19.10
CA VAL A 368 1.93 -4.32 20.04
C VAL A 368 2.25 -5.66 20.67
N ILE A 369 3.50 -6.11 20.51
CA ILE A 369 4.05 -7.28 21.19
C ILE A 369 5.43 -6.90 21.73
N GLY A 370 5.57 -6.91 23.06
CA GLY A 370 6.80 -6.47 23.71
C GLY A 370 7.13 -5.03 23.35
N ASN A 371 8.31 -4.79 22.78
CA ASN A 371 8.76 -3.46 22.35
C ASN A 371 8.44 -3.14 20.88
N ARG A 372 7.73 -4.00 20.13
CA ARG A 372 7.42 -3.75 18.72
C ARG A 372 6.02 -3.16 18.57
N VAL A 373 5.94 -2.04 17.87
CA VAL A 373 4.68 -1.36 17.47
C VAL A 373 4.53 -1.48 15.96
N GLN A 374 3.40 -2.00 15.51
CA GLN A 374 3.05 -2.05 14.10
C GLN A 374 1.71 -1.35 13.86
N VAL A 375 1.61 -0.59 12.77
CA VAL A 375 0.41 0.14 12.38
C VAL A 375 0.08 -0.15 10.91
N TRP A 376 -1.18 -0.46 10.65
CA TRP A 376 -1.74 -0.57 9.31
C TRP A 376 -2.93 0.36 9.13
N VAL A 377 -3.08 0.89 7.93
CA VAL A 377 -4.26 1.64 7.49
C VAL A 377 -4.69 1.07 6.14
N ASN A 378 -5.97 0.68 6.00
CA ASN A 378 -6.47 -0.06 4.82
C ASN A 378 -5.60 -1.28 4.47
N ASP A 379 -5.13 -1.98 5.49
CA ASP A 379 -4.22 -3.14 5.41
C ASP A 379 -2.80 -2.84 4.90
N TYR A 380 -2.48 -1.58 4.55
CA TYR A 380 -1.13 -1.18 4.19
C TYR A 380 -0.28 -0.85 5.43
N PRO A 381 0.94 -1.39 5.55
CA PRO A 381 1.81 -1.09 6.67
C PRO A 381 2.30 0.36 6.60
N THR A 382 2.21 1.06 7.73
CA THR A 382 2.67 2.45 7.87
C THR A 382 3.78 2.58 8.90
N VAL A 383 3.79 1.72 9.92
CA VAL A 383 4.78 1.71 10.97
C VAL A 383 5.12 0.27 11.33
N ASP A 384 6.41 0.00 11.49
CA ASP A 384 6.96 -1.16 12.17
C ASP A 384 8.16 -0.69 12.97
N TYR A 385 7.94 -0.35 14.25
CA TYR A 385 8.90 0.34 15.10
C TYR A 385 9.29 -0.52 16.30
N LEU A 386 10.59 -0.60 16.56
CA LEU A 386 11.13 -1.16 17.80
C LEU A 386 11.38 -0.02 18.78
N ILE A 387 10.64 -0.01 19.88
CA ILE A 387 10.84 0.92 20.98
C ILE A 387 12.22 0.65 21.60
N PRO A 388 13.12 1.64 21.66
CA PRO A 388 14.41 1.51 22.34
C PRO A 388 14.24 1.21 23.82
N GLU A 389 15.09 0.37 24.41
CA GLU A 389 15.03 0.00 25.83
C GLU A 389 15.11 1.21 26.78
N ASP A 390 15.86 2.25 26.38
CA ASP A 390 16.04 3.48 27.13
C ASP A 390 14.98 4.55 26.80
N SER A 391 13.96 4.21 26.02
CA SER A 391 12.86 5.12 25.72
C SER A 391 12.17 5.53 27.01
N ARG A 392 12.24 6.82 27.33
CA ARG A 392 11.46 7.44 28.40
C ARG A 392 10.04 7.81 27.95
N ARG A 393 9.69 7.49 26.70
CA ARG A 393 8.40 7.79 26.07
C ARG A 393 7.53 6.54 26.11
N GLY A 394 6.26 6.75 26.47
CA GLY A 394 5.25 5.69 26.47
C GLY A 394 5.26 4.83 27.73
N LEU A 395 4.10 4.31 28.09
CA LEU A 395 4.01 3.24 29.06
C LEU A 395 4.27 1.90 28.35
N GLN A 396 4.68 0.87 29.08
CA GLN A 396 4.75 -0.51 28.56
C GLN A 396 3.38 -1.21 28.57
N THR A 397 2.46 -0.69 29.37
CA THR A 397 1.06 -1.11 29.44
C THR A 397 0.18 0.13 29.59
N GLY A 398 -1.07 0.07 29.16
CA GLY A 398 -2.02 1.13 29.46
C GLY A 398 -3.31 1.00 28.69
N THR A 399 -4.18 2.00 28.82
CA THR A 399 -5.47 2.03 28.13
C THR A 399 -5.35 2.63 26.73
N PHE A 400 -6.48 2.62 26.01
CA PHE A 400 -6.69 3.32 24.75
C PHE A 400 -7.38 4.68 24.96
N ALA A 401 -7.17 5.62 24.05
CA ALA A 401 -7.99 6.82 24.00
C ALA A 401 -8.22 7.30 22.55
N LEU A 402 -9.34 7.98 22.33
CA LEU A 402 -9.64 8.67 21.08
C LEU A 402 -9.57 10.18 21.32
N GLN A 403 -9.03 10.92 20.37
CA GLN A 403 -8.91 12.37 20.47
C GLN A 403 -10.12 13.09 19.86
N GLY A 404 -10.52 14.19 20.47
CA GLY A 404 -11.23 15.29 19.82
C GLY A 404 -10.28 16.46 19.80
N HIS A 405 -9.77 16.83 18.63
CA HIS A 405 -8.64 17.74 18.53
C HIS A 405 -9.05 19.21 18.69
N ASP A 406 -10.05 19.65 17.93
CA ASP A 406 -10.47 21.05 17.85
C ASP A 406 -11.91 21.21 17.33
N PRO A 407 -12.55 22.40 17.51
CA PRO A 407 -13.96 22.65 17.16
C PRO A 407 -14.36 22.47 15.69
N THR A 408 -13.40 22.25 14.82
CA THR A 408 -13.55 22.18 13.37
C THR A 408 -13.26 20.80 12.82
N SER A 409 -12.80 19.91 13.68
CA SER A 409 -12.57 18.52 13.35
C SER A 409 -13.85 17.74 13.61
N TRP A 410 -14.24 16.95 12.62
CA TRP A 410 -15.29 15.94 12.74
C TRP A 410 -14.70 14.57 12.43
N VAL A 411 -14.77 13.65 13.39
CA VAL A 411 -14.30 12.26 13.20
C VAL A 411 -15.30 11.29 13.81
N ALA A 412 -15.59 10.20 13.12
CA ALA A 412 -16.42 9.11 13.59
C ALA A 412 -15.61 7.81 13.68
N TYR A 413 -15.85 7.06 14.75
CA TYR A 413 -15.22 5.77 15.04
C TYR A 413 -16.26 4.69 15.25
N ARG A 414 -16.05 3.50 14.67
CA ARG A 414 -16.88 2.30 14.88
C ARG A 414 -16.05 1.04 14.80
N ASP A 415 -16.66 -0.12 15.06
CA ASP A 415 -15.99 -1.42 15.05
C ASP A 415 -14.69 -1.41 15.87
N ILE A 416 -14.77 -0.82 17.07
CA ILE A 416 -13.63 -0.63 17.95
C ILE A 416 -13.45 -1.92 18.76
N LYS A 417 -12.44 -2.70 18.42
CA LYS A 417 -12.22 -4.04 19.00
C LYS A 417 -10.76 -4.27 19.31
N VAL A 418 -10.52 -5.13 20.31
CA VAL A 418 -9.17 -5.53 20.72
C VAL A 418 -9.06 -7.03 20.83
N ARG A 419 -7.94 -7.57 20.39
CA ARG A 419 -7.48 -8.91 20.69
C ARG A 419 -6.34 -8.80 21.68
N VAL A 420 -6.55 -9.30 22.90
CA VAL A 420 -5.49 -9.33 23.93
C VAL A 420 -4.55 -10.47 23.61
N LEU A 421 -3.25 -10.18 23.53
CA LEU A 421 -2.23 -11.16 23.19
C LEU A 421 -1.48 -11.61 24.45
N PRO A 422 -1.04 -12.88 24.52
CA PRO A 422 -0.31 -13.37 25.69
C PRO A 422 1.10 -12.77 25.76
N ASP A 423 1.73 -12.89 26.93
CA ASP A 423 3.08 -12.36 27.18
C ASP A 423 4.18 -13.05 26.37
N ASP A 424 3.94 -14.31 25.98
CA ASP A 424 4.81 -15.15 25.16
C ASP A 424 4.40 -15.17 23.68
N ALA A 425 3.57 -14.23 23.24
CA ALA A 425 3.15 -14.12 21.84
C ALA A 425 4.37 -14.05 20.90
N THR A 426 4.34 -14.87 19.84
CA THR A 426 5.40 -14.92 18.85
C THR A 426 5.56 -13.57 18.15
N VAL A 427 6.78 -13.03 18.17
CA VAL A 427 7.15 -11.87 17.35
C VAL A 427 7.53 -12.37 15.97
N GLU A 428 6.73 -12.01 14.96
CA GLU A 428 6.99 -12.33 13.55
C GLU A 428 8.32 -11.74 13.07
N SER A 429 8.89 -12.27 11.99
CA SER A 429 10.06 -11.65 11.36
C SER A 429 9.72 -10.24 10.86
N ARG A 430 10.76 -9.40 10.73
CA ARG A 430 10.65 -8.03 10.23
C ARG A 430 11.24 -7.98 8.82
N ALA A 431 10.72 -7.10 7.97
CA ALA A 431 11.37 -6.84 6.69
C ALA A 431 12.80 -6.33 6.93
N SER A 432 13.72 -6.71 6.04
CA SER A 432 15.13 -6.31 6.17
C SER A 432 15.29 -4.80 5.99
N THR A 433 16.15 -4.20 6.82
CA THR A 433 16.62 -2.81 6.69
C THR A 433 17.94 -2.69 5.93
N ASP A 434 18.45 -3.80 5.37
CA ASP A 434 19.74 -3.82 4.68
C ASP A 434 19.80 -2.72 3.62
N GLY A 435 20.91 -2.00 3.61
CA GLY A 435 21.18 -0.93 2.65
C GLY A 435 20.77 0.48 3.09
N TYR A 436 20.01 0.68 4.19
CA TYR A 436 19.64 2.03 4.63
C TYR A 436 20.57 2.63 5.70
N GLY A 437 21.32 1.81 6.45
CA GLY A 437 22.45 2.25 7.30
C GLY A 437 22.15 3.14 8.52
N ILE A 438 20.89 3.49 8.79
CA ILE A 438 20.58 4.55 9.76
C ILE A 438 20.32 4.03 11.18
N ASP A 439 20.88 4.75 12.17
CA ASP A 439 20.51 4.67 13.58
C ASP A 439 19.04 5.11 13.79
N PRO A 440 18.14 4.22 14.25
CA PRO A 440 16.74 4.54 14.53
C PRO A 440 16.53 5.78 15.42
N ARG A 441 17.47 6.09 16.32
CA ARG A 441 17.42 7.27 17.19
C ARG A 441 17.63 8.58 16.43
N VAL A 442 18.37 8.54 15.31
CA VAL A 442 18.53 9.71 14.45
C VAL A 442 17.24 9.98 13.70
N ILE A 443 16.57 8.94 13.19
CA ILE A 443 15.23 9.07 12.58
C ILE A 443 14.26 9.67 13.58
N ASP A 444 14.17 9.10 14.79
CA ASP A 444 13.27 9.60 15.83
C ASP A 444 13.48 11.08 16.15
N ARG A 445 14.74 11.53 16.26
CA ARG A 445 15.05 12.95 16.50
C ARG A 445 14.68 13.83 15.32
N THR A 446 14.92 13.36 14.10
CA THR A 446 14.65 14.10 12.87
C THR A 446 13.14 14.22 12.63
N SER A 447 12.38 13.14 12.85
CA SER A 447 10.91 13.14 12.84
C SER A 447 10.28 14.08 13.86
N ARG A 448 10.92 14.30 15.01
CA ARG A 448 10.47 15.27 16.05
C ARG A 448 10.83 16.72 15.72
N ALA A 449 11.82 16.92 14.86
CA ALA A 449 12.20 18.24 14.36
C ALA A 449 11.38 18.65 13.13
N ASP A 450 10.35 17.88 12.77
CA ASP A 450 9.47 18.08 11.62
C ASP A 450 10.21 18.13 10.28
N ILE A 451 11.36 17.48 10.18
CA ILE A 451 12.11 17.39 8.92
C ILE A 451 11.54 16.22 8.12
N PRO A 452 11.00 16.45 6.91
CA PRO A 452 10.43 15.39 6.09
C PRO A 452 11.55 14.46 5.62
N LEU A 453 11.44 13.19 5.98
CA LEU A 453 12.33 12.13 5.57
C LEU A 453 11.68 11.37 4.41
N ILE A 454 12.01 11.76 3.19
CA ILE A 454 11.43 11.20 1.97
C ILE A 454 12.56 10.88 1.00
N ASP A 455 12.65 9.62 0.59
CA ASP A 455 13.49 9.17 -0.52
C ASP A 455 12.69 9.24 -1.82
N TYR A 456 12.91 10.30 -2.59
CA TYR A 456 12.18 10.56 -3.84
C TYR A 456 12.73 9.79 -5.04
N HIS A 457 13.81 9.02 -4.90
CA HIS A 457 14.52 8.46 -6.05
C HIS A 457 14.58 6.94 -5.99
N VAL A 458 13.41 6.30 -5.86
CA VAL A 458 13.29 4.84 -5.85
C VAL A 458 12.66 4.33 -7.14
N HIS A 459 13.46 3.67 -7.98
CA HIS A 459 13.01 3.01 -9.20
C HIS A 459 12.37 1.65 -8.88
N LEU A 460 11.22 1.35 -9.48
CA LEU A 460 10.57 0.02 -9.39
C LEU A 460 11.25 -1.04 -10.29
N ARG A 461 12.58 -1.12 -10.28
CA ARG A 461 13.40 -2.00 -11.13
C ARG A 461 14.23 -2.99 -10.33
N GLY A 462 14.81 -3.97 -11.03
CA GLY A 462 15.73 -4.95 -10.44
C GLY A 462 15.16 -5.71 -9.22
N GLY A 463 13.86 -5.98 -9.24
CA GLY A 463 13.14 -6.68 -8.16
C GLY A 463 12.48 -5.78 -7.12
N MET A 464 12.65 -4.46 -7.19
CA MET A 464 11.92 -3.49 -6.36
C MET A 464 10.44 -3.47 -6.75
N THR A 465 9.55 -3.66 -5.78
CA THR A 465 8.10 -3.51 -5.94
C THR A 465 7.57 -2.42 -5.00
N VAL A 466 6.33 -2.01 -5.19
CA VAL A 466 5.69 -1.02 -4.31
C VAL A 466 5.52 -1.58 -2.89
N GLU A 467 5.24 -2.87 -2.75
CA GLU A 467 5.15 -3.57 -1.45
C GLU A 467 6.47 -3.52 -0.70
N LYS A 468 7.58 -3.85 -1.37
CA LYS A 468 8.91 -3.74 -0.76
C LYS A 468 9.23 -2.30 -0.34
N ALA A 469 8.80 -1.31 -1.13
CA ALA A 469 8.95 0.10 -0.78
C ALA A 469 8.13 0.47 0.47
N MET A 470 6.88 0.01 0.59
CA MET A 470 6.02 0.23 1.76
C MET A 470 6.55 -0.45 3.02
N ASP A 471 6.96 -1.72 2.92
CA ASP A 471 7.54 -2.46 4.05
C ASP A 471 8.80 -1.77 4.56
N ARG A 472 9.66 -1.31 3.63
CA ARG A 472 10.84 -0.52 3.97
C ARG A 472 10.47 0.79 4.64
N GLN A 473 9.48 1.51 4.12
CA GLN A 473 9.02 2.76 4.71
C GLN A 473 8.57 2.55 6.16
N ALA A 474 7.73 1.54 6.41
CA ALA A 474 7.22 1.23 7.74
C ALA A 474 8.35 0.93 8.74
N VAL A 475 9.36 0.20 8.30
CA VAL A 475 10.48 -0.26 9.12
C VAL A 475 11.53 0.84 9.34
N THR A 476 11.84 1.65 8.34
CA THR A 476 12.91 2.67 8.40
C THR A 476 12.42 4.02 8.92
N GLY A 477 11.16 4.39 8.65
CA GLY A 477 10.63 5.72 8.87
C GLY A 477 10.94 6.73 7.77
N PHE A 478 11.68 6.34 6.74
CA PHE A 478 11.78 7.11 5.50
C PHE A 478 10.57 6.84 4.64
N ASN A 479 9.86 7.89 4.26
CA ASN A 479 8.80 7.76 3.27
C ASN A 479 9.44 7.58 1.89
N VAL A 480 8.74 6.90 0.99
CA VAL A 480 9.29 6.55 -0.32
C VAL A 480 8.46 7.17 -1.44
N GLY A 481 9.13 7.81 -2.37
CA GLY A 481 8.64 8.13 -3.70
C GLY A 481 9.10 7.08 -4.70
N VAL A 482 8.15 6.35 -5.28
CA VAL A 482 8.41 5.35 -6.31
C VAL A 482 8.27 5.97 -7.68
N LEU A 483 9.18 5.62 -8.59
CA LEU A 483 9.19 6.17 -9.93
C LEU A 483 9.59 5.19 -11.03
N ARG A 484 9.32 5.62 -12.26
CA ARG A 484 9.71 5.00 -13.51
C ARG A 484 10.32 6.06 -14.42
N ASN A 485 11.26 5.65 -15.26
CA ASN A 485 11.75 6.50 -16.33
C ASN A 485 10.70 6.68 -17.43
N LEU A 486 10.52 7.92 -17.87
CA LEU A 486 9.66 8.31 -18.99
C LEU A 486 10.50 8.88 -20.13
N GLY A 487 10.19 8.44 -21.35
CA GLY A 487 10.80 8.88 -22.61
C GLY A 487 10.98 7.72 -23.59
N LYS A 488 11.39 8.02 -24.82
CA LYS A 488 11.62 7.05 -25.89
C LYS A 488 12.68 6.02 -25.50
N GLY A 489 12.35 4.74 -25.60
CA GLY A 489 13.21 3.63 -25.18
C GLY A 489 13.29 3.42 -23.66
N TRP A 490 12.38 4.02 -22.89
CA TRP A 490 12.25 3.84 -21.45
C TRP A 490 10.95 3.10 -21.08
N PRO A 491 10.80 2.62 -19.83
CA PRO A 491 9.63 1.84 -19.43
C PRO A 491 8.26 2.50 -19.65
N ILE A 492 8.21 3.83 -19.74
CA ILE A 492 7.00 4.59 -20.07
C ILE A 492 7.29 5.47 -21.28
N GLU A 493 6.61 5.23 -22.39
CA GLU A 493 6.70 6.00 -23.63
C GLU A 493 5.39 6.69 -24.01
N ASN A 494 4.25 6.30 -23.43
CA ASN A 494 2.92 6.81 -23.77
C ASN A 494 1.98 6.90 -22.56
N ASP A 495 0.85 7.57 -22.74
CA ASP A 495 -0.15 7.82 -21.69
C ASP A 495 -0.80 6.55 -21.13
N GLU A 496 -0.95 5.48 -21.92
CA GLU A 496 -1.52 4.21 -21.45
C GLU A 496 -0.59 3.52 -20.45
N GLN A 497 0.71 3.53 -20.72
CA GLN A 497 1.73 3.03 -19.81
C GLN A 497 1.85 3.90 -18.55
N LEU A 498 1.74 5.22 -18.70
CA LEU A 498 1.73 6.16 -17.58
C LEU A 498 0.53 5.93 -16.66
N GLU A 499 -0.68 5.83 -17.22
CA GLU A 499 -1.89 5.55 -16.47
C GLU A 499 -1.82 4.20 -15.75
N THR A 500 -1.31 3.16 -16.42
CA THR A 500 -1.10 1.84 -15.82
C THR A 500 -0.16 1.90 -14.62
N PHE A 501 0.93 2.66 -14.74
CA PHE A 501 1.86 2.87 -13.64
C PHE A 501 1.20 3.64 -12.48
N ILE A 502 0.52 4.75 -12.76
CA ILE A 502 -0.17 5.55 -11.72
C ILE A 502 -1.19 4.68 -10.99
N ASN A 503 -2.10 4.00 -11.72
CA ASN A 503 -3.15 3.18 -11.13
C ASN A 503 -2.61 1.99 -10.30
N ARG A 504 -1.38 1.54 -10.58
CA ARG A 504 -0.73 0.49 -9.78
C ARG A 504 -0.27 1.00 -8.41
N VAL A 505 0.10 2.28 -8.31
CA VAL A 505 0.64 2.89 -7.08
C VAL A 505 -0.42 3.69 -6.32
N ASP A 506 -1.41 4.24 -7.02
CA ASP A 506 -2.53 5.00 -6.48
C ASP A 506 -3.19 4.24 -5.30
N ASP A 507 -3.67 4.98 -4.30
CA ASP A 507 -4.18 4.48 -3.00
C ASP A 507 -3.18 3.90 -1.99
N ARG A 508 -1.89 3.78 -2.34
CA ARG A 508 -0.87 3.23 -1.45
C ARG A 508 -0.18 4.33 -0.63
N PRO A 509 0.38 4.04 0.56
CA PRO A 509 1.09 5.00 1.40
C PRO A 509 2.48 5.42 0.86
N VAL A 510 2.68 5.55 -0.45
CA VAL A 510 3.93 6.01 -1.07
C VAL A 510 3.64 7.14 -2.07
N PHE A 511 4.65 7.95 -2.39
CA PHE A 511 4.51 8.99 -3.41
C PHE A 511 4.72 8.42 -4.81
N ILE A 512 3.97 8.93 -5.78
CA ILE A 512 4.06 8.56 -7.20
C ILE A 512 4.88 9.62 -7.93
N GLY A 513 5.93 9.22 -8.64
CA GLY A 513 6.67 10.14 -9.48
C GLY A 513 7.21 9.55 -10.77
N LEU A 514 7.78 10.42 -11.58
CA LEU A 514 8.46 10.07 -12.82
C LEU A 514 9.89 10.60 -12.83
N GLN A 515 10.79 9.88 -13.48
CA GLN A 515 12.06 10.43 -13.93
C GLN A 515 11.97 10.70 -15.44
N VAL A 516 11.90 11.97 -15.81
CA VAL A 516 11.74 12.39 -17.21
C VAL A 516 13.09 12.50 -17.89
N ASN A 517 13.25 11.80 -19.02
CA ASN A 517 14.50 11.75 -19.78
C ASN A 517 14.40 12.57 -21.06
N ASP A 518 13.29 12.49 -21.78
CA ASP A 518 13.01 13.35 -22.93
C ASP A 518 12.62 14.76 -22.48
N ARG A 519 12.72 15.76 -23.36
CA ARG A 519 12.53 17.18 -23.01
C ARG A 519 11.17 17.75 -23.42
N ASP A 520 10.41 17.02 -24.22
CA ASP A 520 9.04 17.31 -24.70
C ASP A 520 7.96 16.57 -23.90
N TRP A 521 8.35 15.85 -22.83
CA TRP A 521 7.47 15.04 -21.99
C TRP A 521 6.21 15.79 -21.49
N TYR A 522 6.33 17.06 -21.14
CA TYR A 522 5.23 17.84 -20.57
C TYR A 522 4.26 18.38 -21.61
N THR A 523 4.59 18.30 -22.91
CA THR A 523 3.70 18.67 -24.02
C THR A 523 3.09 17.46 -24.72
N GLU A 524 3.79 16.32 -24.72
CA GLU A 524 3.37 15.10 -25.42
C GLU A 524 2.48 14.18 -24.56
N HIS A 525 2.42 14.39 -23.24
CA HIS A 525 1.62 13.56 -22.33
C HIS A 525 0.42 14.29 -21.73
N SER A 526 -0.60 13.51 -21.36
CA SER A 526 -1.82 14.01 -20.73
C SER A 526 -1.54 14.80 -19.46
N GLN A 527 -2.00 16.04 -19.42
CA GLN A 527 -1.91 16.92 -18.25
C GLN A 527 -2.74 16.41 -17.07
N GLU A 528 -3.81 15.66 -17.36
CA GLU A 528 -4.60 15.00 -16.31
C GLU A 528 -3.78 13.91 -15.61
N LEU A 529 -3.04 13.09 -16.37
CA LEU A 529 -2.17 12.05 -15.80
C LEU A 529 -0.97 12.67 -15.06
N ILE A 530 -0.34 13.69 -15.64
CA ILE A 530 0.75 14.44 -14.99
C ILE A 530 0.27 15.04 -13.66
N GLY A 531 -0.94 15.59 -13.62
CA GLY A 531 -1.53 16.16 -12.41
C GLY A 531 -1.82 15.15 -11.28
N ARG A 532 -1.74 13.83 -11.56
CA ARG A 532 -1.87 12.77 -10.55
C ARG A 532 -0.53 12.38 -9.91
N LEU A 533 0.60 12.94 -10.36
CA LEU A 533 1.93 12.66 -9.81
C LEU A 533 2.22 13.58 -8.62
N ASP A 534 2.87 13.06 -7.59
CA ASP A 534 3.32 13.83 -6.43
C ASP A 534 4.62 14.61 -6.70
N PHE A 535 5.43 14.11 -7.64
CA PHE A 535 6.69 14.72 -8.02
C PHE A 535 7.15 14.27 -9.41
N ILE A 536 7.93 15.15 -10.03
CA ILE A 536 8.61 14.91 -11.30
C ILE A 536 10.09 15.21 -11.08
N LEU A 537 10.92 14.22 -11.36
CA LEU A 537 12.37 14.26 -11.20
C LEU A 537 12.99 14.31 -12.60
N ALA A 538 13.99 15.16 -12.78
CA ALA A 538 14.83 15.15 -13.97
C ALA A 538 16.30 15.13 -13.57
N ASP A 539 17.14 14.63 -14.46
CA ASP A 539 18.58 14.86 -14.43
C ASP A 539 19.02 15.47 -15.76
N THR A 540 20.25 15.95 -15.79
CA THR A 540 20.86 16.61 -16.95
C THR A 540 21.89 15.71 -17.62
N MET A 541 21.77 14.38 -17.46
CA MET A 541 22.75 13.42 -17.95
C MET A 541 22.50 13.00 -19.41
N ILE A 542 21.45 13.53 -20.04
CA ILE A 542 21.10 13.29 -21.44
C ILE A 542 21.02 14.63 -22.15
N MET A 543 21.96 14.92 -23.05
CA MET A 543 22.02 16.20 -23.76
C MET A 543 22.49 16.06 -25.22
N PRO A 544 22.09 16.98 -26.11
CA PRO A 544 22.63 17.08 -27.48
C PRO A 544 24.16 17.20 -27.54
N MET A 545 24.79 16.31 -28.31
CA MET A 545 26.24 16.31 -28.55
C MET A 545 26.58 15.99 -30.02
N PRO A 546 27.59 16.66 -30.61
CA PRO A 546 28.53 17.60 -29.98
C PRO A 546 28.02 19.05 -29.89
N ASN A 547 26.85 19.36 -30.43
CA ASN A 547 26.24 20.70 -30.40
C ASN A 547 24.73 20.62 -30.13
N ASP A 548 24.09 21.78 -29.94
CA ASP A 548 22.67 21.87 -29.54
C ASP A 548 21.68 21.35 -30.60
N ASP A 549 22.10 21.22 -31.86
CA ASP A 549 21.28 20.72 -32.96
C ASP A 549 21.44 19.20 -33.18
N SER A 550 22.28 18.55 -32.37
CA SER A 550 22.56 17.12 -32.49
C SER A 550 21.58 16.27 -31.69
N GLU A 551 21.49 14.98 -32.02
CA GLU A 551 20.72 14.03 -31.22
C GLU A 551 21.28 13.95 -29.78
N PRO A 552 20.41 13.82 -28.76
CA PRO A 552 20.85 13.64 -27.39
C PRO A 552 21.61 12.33 -27.18
N VAL A 553 22.68 12.40 -26.39
CA VAL A 553 23.46 11.22 -25.97
C VAL A 553 23.40 11.07 -24.45
N LYS A 554 23.57 9.83 -23.99
CA LYS A 554 23.69 9.49 -22.56
C LYS A 554 25.12 9.79 -22.11
N LEU A 555 25.32 10.82 -21.29
CA LEU A 555 26.65 11.26 -20.84
C LEU A 555 27.34 10.23 -19.93
N PHE A 556 26.59 9.29 -19.35
CA PHE A 556 27.13 8.16 -18.59
C PHE A 556 27.59 6.99 -19.48
N VAL A 557 27.58 7.16 -20.81
CA VAL A 557 28.19 6.25 -21.80
C VAL A 557 29.35 7.02 -22.45
N PRO A 558 30.56 6.97 -21.88
CA PRO A 558 31.70 7.80 -22.30
C PRO A 558 32.07 7.65 -23.78
N GLU A 559 31.82 6.50 -24.38
CA GLU A 559 32.15 6.20 -25.78
C GLU A 559 31.20 6.87 -26.78
N ALA A 560 30.08 7.44 -26.32
CA ALA A 560 29.07 8.04 -27.19
C ALA A 560 29.40 9.49 -27.59
N PHE A 561 30.42 10.12 -27.00
CA PHE A 561 30.75 11.52 -27.22
C PHE A 561 32.22 11.83 -26.94
N GLN A 562 32.63 13.06 -27.29
CA GLN A 562 33.96 13.59 -27.01
C GLN A 562 33.83 15.02 -26.48
N ILE A 563 34.71 15.41 -25.56
CA ILE A 563 34.81 16.78 -25.02
C ILE A 563 36.23 17.29 -25.29
N ASP A 564 36.36 18.13 -26.32
CA ASP A 564 37.65 18.71 -26.72
C ASP A 564 38.03 19.95 -25.90
N ASP A 565 37.03 20.77 -25.54
CA ASP A 565 37.18 21.95 -24.69
C ASP A 565 36.25 21.82 -23.49
N PRO A 566 36.78 21.37 -22.32
CA PRO A 566 35.99 21.20 -21.11
C PRO A 566 35.31 22.49 -20.64
N GLN A 567 35.91 23.67 -20.83
CA GLN A 567 35.33 24.93 -20.38
C GLN A 567 34.17 25.36 -21.27
N ALA A 568 34.33 25.30 -22.59
CA ALA A 568 33.24 25.59 -23.53
C ALA A 568 32.10 24.57 -23.42
N TRP A 569 32.42 23.30 -23.21
CA TRP A 569 31.42 22.27 -22.93
C TRP A 569 30.66 22.56 -21.64
N MET A 570 31.36 22.98 -20.57
CA MET A 570 30.72 23.28 -19.29
C MET A 570 29.75 24.47 -19.38
N ASP A 571 30.05 25.48 -20.20
CA ASP A 571 29.11 26.57 -20.46
C ASP A 571 27.83 26.09 -21.16
N ARG A 572 27.95 25.16 -22.12
CA ARG A 572 26.79 24.48 -22.73
C ARG A 572 26.06 23.58 -21.73
N TYR A 573 26.80 22.87 -20.87
CA TYR A 573 26.21 22.00 -19.85
C TYR A 573 25.38 22.81 -18.86
N VAL A 574 25.89 23.96 -18.39
CA VAL A 574 25.13 24.89 -17.54
C VAL A 574 23.92 25.43 -18.30
N ALA A 575 24.05 25.82 -19.57
CA ALA A 575 22.91 26.25 -20.36
C ALA A 575 21.83 25.16 -20.51
N HIS A 576 22.24 23.89 -20.65
CA HIS A 576 21.32 22.74 -20.67
C HIS A 576 20.65 22.53 -19.30
N ASN A 577 21.38 22.66 -18.19
CA ASN A 577 20.79 22.64 -16.84
C ASN A 577 19.70 23.72 -16.69
N LEU A 578 19.94 24.93 -17.19
CA LEU A 578 18.96 26.01 -17.15
C LEU A 578 17.71 25.71 -18.00
N LYS A 579 17.86 25.03 -19.15
CA LYS A 579 16.73 24.58 -19.97
C LYS A 579 15.87 23.57 -19.20
N VAL A 580 16.50 22.57 -18.58
CA VAL A 580 15.81 21.54 -17.78
C VAL A 580 15.12 22.15 -16.55
N LEU A 581 15.76 23.09 -15.87
CA LEU A 581 15.18 23.80 -14.72
C LEU A 581 14.00 24.72 -15.08
N ALA A 582 13.81 25.05 -16.36
CA ALA A 582 12.67 25.82 -16.84
C ALA A 582 11.46 24.93 -17.21
N GLU A 583 11.63 23.62 -17.24
CA GLU A 583 10.54 22.66 -17.41
C GLU A 583 9.71 22.52 -16.12
N PRO A 584 8.47 22.02 -16.17
CA PRO A 584 7.62 21.84 -14.98
C PRO A 584 8.03 20.61 -14.14
N ILE A 585 9.34 20.47 -13.87
CA ILE A 585 9.89 19.46 -12.96
C ILE A 585 9.81 19.96 -11.52
N THR A 586 9.95 19.05 -10.57
CA THR A 586 9.91 19.38 -9.14
C THR A 586 11.21 19.12 -8.41
N ILE A 587 12.06 18.24 -8.95
CA ILE A 587 13.34 17.84 -8.40
C ILE A 587 14.37 17.76 -9.52
N LEU A 588 15.52 18.40 -9.33
CA LEU A 588 16.72 18.17 -10.13
C LEU A 588 17.63 17.19 -9.39
N ALA A 589 17.75 15.97 -9.92
CA ALA A 589 18.62 14.93 -9.42
C ALA A 589 20.08 15.16 -9.82
N ASN A 590 21.01 14.81 -8.92
CA ASN A 590 22.45 14.94 -9.15
C ASN A 590 22.88 16.31 -9.76
N PRO A 591 22.52 17.45 -9.15
CA PRO A 591 22.52 18.78 -9.79
C PRO A 591 23.91 19.33 -10.18
N THR A 592 24.98 18.62 -9.81
CA THR A 592 26.36 18.99 -10.16
C THR A 592 27.15 17.84 -10.78
N TRP A 593 26.50 16.75 -11.17
CA TRP A 593 27.20 15.58 -11.70
C TRP A 593 27.96 15.93 -12.98
N LEU A 594 29.12 15.29 -13.16
CA LEU A 594 29.94 15.39 -14.37
C LEU A 594 30.25 13.98 -14.91
N PRO A 595 30.31 13.80 -16.24
CA PRO A 595 30.71 12.52 -16.82
C PRO A 595 32.18 12.23 -16.58
N GLU A 596 32.54 10.94 -16.58
CA GLU A 596 33.89 10.44 -16.26
C GLU A 596 35.00 11.18 -17.01
N VAL A 597 34.76 11.51 -18.28
CA VAL A 597 35.73 12.19 -19.18
C VAL A 597 36.19 13.57 -18.69
N VAL A 598 35.46 14.23 -17.80
CA VAL A 598 35.82 15.55 -17.23
C VAL A 598 35.65 15.61 -15.71
N ALA A 599 35.33 14.49 -15.07
CA ALA A 599 35.08 14.43 -13.63
C ALA A 599 36.34 14.74 -12.80
N ASP A 600 37.53 14.51 -13.34
CA ASP A 600 38.82 14.85 -12.73
C ASP A 600 39.05 16.38 -12.61
N GLN A 601 38.32 17.16 -13.40
CA GLN A 601 38.38 18.63 -13.43
C GLN A 601 37.22 19.30 -12.66
N TYR A 602 36.50 18.54 -11.82
CA TYR A 602 35.27 18.99 -11.16
C TYR A 602 35.35 20.40 -10.55
N ASP A 603 36.33 20.64 -9.66
CA ASP A 603 36.45 21.93 -8.96
C ASP A 603 36.83 23.08 -9.90
N ALA A 604 37.52 22.80 -11.01
CA ALA A 604 37.88 23.79 -12.02
C ALA A 604 36.71 24.13 -12.97
N LEU A 605 35.79 23.18 -13.17
CA LEU A 605 34.63 23.34 -14.05
C LEU A 605 33.43 23.93 -13.30
N TRP A 606 33.17 23.52 -12.06
CA TRP A 606 32.12 24.10 -11.22
C TRP A 606 32.59 25.38 -10.51
N THR A 607 32.67 26.47 -11.27
CA THR A 607 32.95 27.79 -10.71
C THR A 607 31.80 28.31 -9.85
N ASP A 608 32.10 29.26 -8.96
CA ASP A 608 31.09 29.95 -8.16
C ASP A 608 29.96 30.52 -9.01
N GLU A 609 30.29 31.16 -10.13
CA GLU A 609 29.31 31.76 -11.04
C GLU A 609 28.38 30.71 -11.66
N ARG A 610 28.93 29.55 -12.08
CA ARG A 610 28.14 28.46 -12.68
C ARG A 610 27.20 27.84 -11.64
N MET A 611 27.69 27.59 -10.42
CA MET A 611 26.85 27.10 -9.33
C MET A 611 25.71 28.08 -9.02
N GLU A 612 26.00 29.38 -8.93
CA GLU A 612 24.97 30.41 -8.65
C GLU A 612 23.89 30.48 -9.73
N LYS A 613 24.24 30.30 -11.01
CA LYS A 613 23.26 30.26 -12.11
C LYS A 613 22.27 29.10 -11.93
N VAL A 614 22.78 27.89 -11.69
CA VAL A 614 21.95 26.68 -11.50
C VAL A 614 21.08 26.81 -10.25
N ILE A 615 21.66 27.25 -9.13
CA ILE A 615 20.92 27.43 -7.86
C ILE A 615 19.82 28.48 -8.03
N ARG A 616 20.12 29.61 -8.67
CA ARG A 616 19.13 30.68 -8.87
C ARG A 616 17.96 30.19 -9.73
N ALA A 617 18.25 29.49 -10.83
CA ALA A 617 17.20 28.91 -11.66
C ALA A 617 16.34 27.88 -10.90
N ALA A 618 16.95 27.05 -10.04
CA ALA A 618 16.20 26.13 -9.20
C ALA A 618 15.29 26.86 -8.19
N VAL A 619 15.78 27.93 -7.56
CA VAL A 619 14.99 28.78 -6.64
C VAL A 619 13.84 29.46 -7.37
N ASP A 620 14.12 30.10 -8.51
CA ASP A 620 13.15 30.88 -9.28
C ASP A 620 12.03 30.00 -9.86
N ASN A 621 12.35 28.74 -10.21
CA ASN A 621 11.37 27.77 -10.74
C ASN A 621 10.84 26.80 -9.68
N HIS A 622 11.11 27.03 -8.39
CA HIS A 622 10.66 26.18 -7.28
C HIS A 622 11.07 24.70 -7.36
N VAL A 623 12.20 24.41 -8.01
CA VAL A 623 12.77 23.07 -8.15
C VAL A 623 13.69 22.75 -6.97
N ALA A 624 13.45 21.60 -6.32
CA ALA A 624 14.33 21.14 -5.25
C ALA A 624 15.61 20.49 -5.80
N LEU A 625 16.74 20.70 -5.12
CA LEU A 625 18.03 20.14 -5.47
C LEU A 625 18.27 18.86 -4.68
N GLU A 626 18.44 17.73 -5.36
CA GLU A 626 18.62 16.45 -4.70
C GLU A 626 19.98 16.36 -3.99
N ILE A 627 19.97 15.94 -2.73
CA ILE A 627 21.14 15.40 -2.04
C ILE A 627 21.07 13.87 -2.21
N ASN A 628 21.85 13.34 -3.14
CA ASN A 628 21.79 11.93 -3.54
C ASN A 628 22.65 11.03 -2.63
N ALA A 629 22.10 9.91 -2.19
CA ALA A 629 22.77 9.03 -1.23
C ALA A 629 23.93 8.24 -1.86
N GLY A 630 23.73 7.73 -3.08
CA GLY A 630 24.67 6.82 -3.75
C GLY A 630 25.77 7.54 -4.54
N SER A 631 25.46 8.67 -5.19
CA SER A 631 26.39 9.32 -6.13
C SER A 631 27.41 10.24 -5.46
N GLY A 632 27.16 10.67 -4.21
CA GLY A 632 27.98 11.65 -3.51
C GLY A 632 27.71 13.11 -3.90
N TYR A 633 26.81 13.37 -4.85
CA TYR A 633 26.46 14.72 -5.32
C TYR A 633 25.25 15.34 -4.60
N PRO A 634 25.15 16.68 -4.58
CA PRO A 634 26.21 17.63 -4.93
C PRO A 634 27.27 17.74 -3.82
N HIS A 635 28.44 18.31 -4.15
CA HIS A 635 29.52 18.50 -3.18
C HIS A 635 29.21 19.61 -2.15
N ASP A 636 29.95 19.62 -1.04
CA ASP A 636 29.77 20.50 0.11
C ASP A 636 29.62 21.99 -0.25
N ALA A 637 30.45 22.51 -1.16
CA ALA A 637 30.45 23.91 -1.55
C ALA A 637 29.10 24.31 -2.17
N PHE A 638 28.55 23.46 -3.03
CA PHE A 638 27.26 23.69 -3.66
C PHE A 638 26.11 23.64 -2.65
N ILE A 639 26.08 22.65 -1.73
CA ILE A 639 25.01 22.56 -0.72
C ILE A 639 24.97 23.80 0.16
N ARG A 640 26.13 24.26 0.66
CA ARG A 640 26.22 25.46 1.50
C ARG A 640 25.75 26.71 0.76
N LYS A 641 26.16 26.86 -0.50
CA LYS A 641 25.76 27.98 -1.36
C LYS A 641 24.26 27.93 -1.66
N ALA A 642 23.74 26.77 -2.05
CA ALA A 642 22.32 26.55 -2.33
C ALA A 642 21.45 26.90 -1.13
N LYS A 643 21.84 26.45 0.07
CA LYS A 643 21.15 26.81 1.32
C LYS A 643 21.17 28.32 1.56
N ALA A 644 22.33 28.97 1.42
CA ALA A 644 22.46 30.41 1.62
C ALA A 644 21.60 31.23 0.65
N MET A 645 21.33 30.68 -0.54
CA MET A 645 20.48 31.28 -1.57
C MET A 645 18.99 30.92 -1.43
N GLY A 646 18.61 30.13 -0.41
CA GLY A 646 17.21 29.77 -0.15
C GLY A 646 16.67 28.60 -0.98
N ALA A 647 17.55 27.77 -1.57
CA ALA A 647 17.13 26.57 -2.29
C ALA A 647 16.46 25.55 -1.36
N LYS A 648 15.55 24.77 -1.94
CA LYS A 648 14.97 23.58 -1.30
C LYS A 648 15.78 22.34 -1.65
N PHE A 649 15.81 21.36 -0.76
CA PHE A 649 16.49 20.09 -0.95
C PHE A 649 15.51 18.92 -0.93
N SER A 650 15.80 17.89 -1.73
CA SER A 650 15.19 16.55 -1.62
C SER A 650 16.27 15.52 -1.29
N PHE A 651 15.85 14.33 -0.85
CA PHE A 651 16.75 13.18 -0.72
C PHE A 651 16.39 12.13 -1.76
N GLY A 652 17.39 11.35 -2.19
CA GLY A 652 17.18 10.28 -3.15
C GLY A 652 18.27 9.21 -3.08
N SER A 653 17.89 7.94 -3.12
CA SER A 653 18.84 6.81 -3.10
C SER A 653 19.31 6.39 -4.49
N ASN A 654 18.44 6.46 -5.52
CA ASN A 654 18.68 6.02 -6.89
C ASN A 654 19.11 4.54 -7.01
N ASN A 655 18.25 3.62 -6.57
CA ASN A 655 18.52 2.18 -6.59
C ASN A 655 18.60 1.57 -8.01
N PHE A 656 19.42 0.53 -8.18
CA PHE A 656 19.49 -0.28 -9.42
C PHE A 656 18.83 -1.65 -9.28
N ASP A 657 18.77 -2.17 -8.06
CA ASP A 657 18.14 -3.44 -7.68
C ASP A 657 17.07 -3.19 -6.58
N ASP A 658 16.66 -4.24 -5.87
CA ASP A 658 15.71 -4.11 -4.77
C ASP A 658 16.31 -3.56 -3.46
N LYS A 659 17.57 -3.10 -3.47
CA LYS A 659 18.31 -2.55 -2.34
C LYS A 659 18.71 -1.09 -2.60
N PRO A 660 17.99 -0.12 -2.03
CA PRO A 660 18.38 1.28 -2.09
C PRO A 660 19.75 1.53 -1.47
N HIS A 661 20.41 2.58 -1.94
CA HIS A 661 21.65 3.08 -1.36
C HIS A 661 21.45 3.63 0.06
N ASP A 662 22.54 3.62 0.82
CA ASP A 662 22.59 4.05 2.22
C ASP A 662 22.31 5.54 2.38
N MET A 663 21.19 5.84 3.03
CA MET A 663 20.68 7.19 3.24
C MET A 663 21.39 7.95 4.38
N THR A 664 22.43 7.37 5.00
CA THR A 664 23.22 8.02 6.06
C THR A 664 23.77 9.37 5.60
N ARG A 665 24.24 9.51 4.35
CA ARG A 665 24.69 10.80 3.80
C ARG A 665 23.61 11.87 3.86
N CYS A 666 22.38 11.51 3.48
CA CYS A 666 21.22 12.41 3.47
C CYS A 666 20.87 12.87 4.88
N ILE A 667 20.87 11.94 5.84
CA ILE A 667 20.63 12.23 7.25
C ILE A 667 21.74 13.11 7.85
N ASP A 668 23.00 12.79 7.58
CA ASP A 668 24.13 13.57 8.07
C ASP A 668 24.14 14.99 7.48
N ALA A 669 23.66 15.17 6.25
CA ALA A 669 23.50 16.48 5.64
C ALA A 669 22.58 17.40 6.47
N VAL A 670 21.53 16.86 7.09
CA VAL A 670 20.65 17.64 7.99
C VAL A 670 21.45 18.30 9.09
N LYS A 671 22.32 17.54 9.77
CA LYS A 671 23.16 18.07 10.85
C LYS A 671 24.30 18.93 10.32
N LYS A 672 25.02 18.46 9.30
CA LYS A 672 26.22 19.10 8.74
C LYS A 672 25.95 20.48 8.16
N TYR A 673 24.78 20.65 7.55
CA TYR A 673 24.36 21.91 6.94
C TYR A 673 23.24 22.60 7.71
N GLU A 674 22.85 22.09 8.89
CA GLU A 674 21.79 22.63 9.74
C GLU A 674 20.45 22.80 9.00
N LEU A 675 20.11 21.84 8.12
CA LEU A 675 18.88 21.89 7.34
C LEU A 675 17.66 21.85 8.27
N LYS A 676 16.69 22.70 7.98
CA LYS A 676 15.41 22.78 8.69
C LYS A 676 14.30 22.24 7.81
N HIS A 677 13.12 22.03 8.40
CA HIS A 677 11.89 21.77 7.66
C HIS A 677 11.71 22.75 6.47
N SER A 678 11.97 24.04 6.69
CA SER A 678 11.88 25.08 5.66
C SER A 678 12.87 24.93 4.52
N ASP A 679 13.91 24.11 4.65
CA ASP A 679 14.93 23.90 3.62
C ASP A 679 14.63 22.65 2.79
N MET A 680 13.66 21.83 3.21
CA MET A 680 13.31 20.59 2.53
C MET A 680 12.12 20.76 1.59
N ARG A 681 12.08 19.97 0.52
CA ARG A 681 10.87 19.77 -0.28
C ARG A 681 9.82 19.07 0.58
N VAL A 682 8.63 19.63 0.58
CA VAL A 682 7.42 19.01 1.10
C VAL A 682 6.48 18.86 -0.10
N PRO A 683 5.89 17.68 -0.36
CA PRO A 683 4.99 17.46 -1.49
C PRO A 683 3.85 18.49 -1.53
N GLU A 684 3.41 18.90 -2.72
CA GLU A 684 2.39 19.95 -2.91
C GLU A 684 0.97 19.51 -2.52
N VAL A 685 0.71 18.21 -2.40
CA VAL A 685 -0.50 17.73 -1.70
C VAL A 685 -0.55 18.24 -0.24
N ILE A 686 0.63 18.59 0.30
CA ILE A 686 0.91 19.25 1.59
C ILE A 686 1.55 20.64 1.42
N ALA A 687 1.50 21.28 0.25
CA ALA A 687 1.89 22.67 0.03
C ALA A 687 0.85 23.31 -0.88
N GLY A 688 -0.04 24.13 -0.30
CA GLY A 688 -1.27 24.58 -0.95
C GLY A 688 -1.10 25.06 -2.39
N GLN A 689 -1.96 24.54 -3.27
CA GLN A 689 -2.61 25.36 -4.27
C GLN A 689 -3.89 25.93 -3.67
#